data_AF-A0A9D0KKA4-F1
#
_entry.id   AF-A0A9D0KKA4-F1
#
_cell.length_a   1.000
_cell.length_b   1.000
_cell.length_c   1.000
_cell.angle_alpha   90.00
_cell.angle_beta   90.00
_cell.angle_gamma   90.00
#
_symmetry.space_group_name_H-M   'P 1'
#
loop_
_entity.id
_entity.type
_entity.pdbx_description
1 polymer ?
#
loop_
_entity_poly.entity_id
_entity_poly.type
_entity_poly.pdbx_seq_one_letter_code
_entity_poly.pdbx_strand_id
1 'polypeptide(L)'
;MTSFDEDLAGGLAHEVYGIQIRLAQYPILATQIRERMRQELFVKGIISPATFEAEVRRKALLSQKLEGLDDPFAQEPEAVWQQRLAIIRDQLTDFYFAYNVPAERLTQLIERTLAETRAPGSIGATTLTFNPELAPIDLLLHQGRIYESLPSDQRTAVQHHLREIIVVLIKTMLSDNLDYVSIAKEVFSARDLEAIRKRTIGHGKIGGKAAGILLAEKILLTPDPEDGELDLASHIRVPDSYFIGADVFYDFQMINGFTAYMNQKYRSYDEIVALYPHLQELYQAGRFPPEIVAQLRQLLEKIGKTPLIVRSSSLLEVHFGAALAGKYRSVFCPNLGEPEENLQDLLRAIGEVYASTISPEALLYRQQMGLVDYDERMAVLIQKVEGTRYRHFLFPSVAGMGYSQNPFRWHPRIRREDGFLRLVVGFGTRAVQRVGNDFPRTVALSHPELRPQTGEQEIRKYSQRYMDVLDLKARALRTLPIEEILQGDFPALRHVASLDRGDYIIPILARPSSGSDSRWLITFDRLLKDRTFIQLIRRVLKKLEQFHRWPVDIEFTIDIEPEARHCNYTIHLLQCRPQVSRKEYQAVQLPESVDSADLIFRTSELVPHGVIPDVRYIVYVPADAYRRVKSHVQKLEIARVIGRLNRKLTRARFILVGPGRWGSSDINLGVKVTYADIYNAKALIEVTQGGQAGPEPSYGTHFFQDLLEAGIYPLPLVLSRADGFLNTAFLDRAQNQLRDLLPDDADYAPQVRVIDVPAEAQGRYLQIVMNSERSIALGYLAMPRIANPGRDRP
;
A
#
# COMPACT_ATOMS: atom_id res chain seq x y z
N MET A 1 55.69 47.10 16.75
CA MET A 1 55.39 45.76 17.30
C MET A 1 53.88 45.56 17.36
N THR A 2 53.16 45.71 16.24
CA THR A 2 51.68 45.75 16.29
C THR A 2 50.96 45.10 15.10
N SER A 3 51.65 44.61 14.07
CA SER A 3 50.99 43.82 12.99
C SER A 3 51.29 42.32 13.06
N PHE A 4 52.37 41.90 13.73
CA PHE A 4 52.72 40.48 13.88
C PHE A 4 51.94 39.79 15.00
N ASP A 5 51.51 40.52 16.04
CA ASP A 5 50.73 39.97 17.16
C ASP A 5 49.23 39.82 16.84
N GLU A 6 48.68 40.62 15.92
CA GLU A 6 47.26 40.50 15.50
C GLU A 6 47.02 39.28 14.59
N ASP A 7 47.93 38.99 13.66
CA ASP A 7 47.85 37.79 12.81
C ASP A 7 48.08 36.50 13.62
N LEU A 8 48.96 36.53 14.63
CA LEU A 8 49.15 35.41 15.55
C LEU A 8 47.91 35.17 16.42
N ALA A 9 47.28 36.24 16.93
CA ALA A 9 46.08 36.15 17.75
C ALA A 9 44.86 35.64 16.95
N GLY A 10 44.73 36.03 15.67
CA GLY A 10 43.69 35.52 14.77
C GLY A 10 43.85 34.04 14.42
N GLY A 11 45.08 33.59 14.15
CA GLY A 11 45.39 32.19 13.91
C GLY A 11 45.12 31.30 15.14
N LEU A 12 45.50 31.77 16.33
CA LEU A 12 45.25 31.05 17.59
C LEU A 12 43.77 30.93 17.93
N ALA A 13 42.99 32.00 17.73
CA ALA A 13 41.56 31.97 17.94
C ALA A 13 40.88 30.95 17.02
N HIS A 14 41.35 30.84 15.78
CA HIS A 14 40.85 29.86 14.81
C HIS A 14 41.17 28.41 15.23
N GLU A 15 42.36 28.15 15.76
CA GLU A 15 42.75 26.81 16.23
C GLU A 15 41.98 26.38 17.48
N VAL A 16 41.85 27.25 18.48
CA VAL A 16 41.06 26.97 19.70
C VAL A 16 39.59 26.72 19.34
N TYR A 17 39.03 27.52 18.44
CA TYR A 17 37.66 27.34 17.95
C TYR A 17 37.52 26.03 17.15
N GLY A 18 38.54 25.63 16.40
CA GLY A 18 38.63 24.34 15.72
C GLY A 18 38.57 23.14 16.68
N ILE A 19 39.24 23.23 17.84
CA ILE A 19 39.13 22.22 18.90
C ILE A 19 37.70 22.14 19.44
N GLN A 20 37.07 23.29 19.71
CA GLN A 20 35.71 23.35 20.24
C GLN A 20 34.68 22.73 19.28
N ILE A 21 34.75 23.03 17.97
CA ILE A 21 33.87 22.45 16.95
C ILE A 21 34.05 20.93 16.90
N ARG A 22 35.29 20.44 16.94
CA ARG A 22 35.58 19.00 16.91
C ARG A 22 35.06 18.28 18.15
N LEU A 23 35.23 18.86 19.33
CA LEU A 23 34.73 18.28 20.58
C LEU A 23 33.20 18.36 20.71
N ALA A 24 32.55 19.34 20.08
CA ALA A 24 31.09 19.45 20.02
C ALA A 24 30.42 18.26 19.30
N GLN A 25 31.15 17.57 18.42
CA GLN A 25 30.68 16.32 17.78
C GLN A 25 30.62 15.13 18.76
N TYR A 26 31.21 15.27 19.96
CA TYR A 26 31.32 14.23 20.98
C TYR A 26 30.92 14.72 22.37
N PRO A 27 29.68 15.19 22.60
CA PRO A 27 29.30 15.94 23.80
C PRO A 27 29.50 15.16 25.12
N ILE A 28 29.35 13.83 25.09
CA ILE A 28 29.53 12.98 26.28
C ILE A 28 31.03 12.67 26.51
N LEU A 29 31.79 12.44 25.44
CA LEU A 29 33.20 12.06 25.52
C LEU A 29 34.13 13.28 25.61
N ALA A 30 33.64 14.48 25.30
CA ALA A 30 34.42 15.72 25.33
C ALA A 30 35.13 15.92 26.68
N THR A 31 34.44 15.64 27.79
CA THR A 31 35.00 15.73 29.14
C THR A 31 36.19 14.77 29.32
N GLN A 32 36.08 13.54 28.83
CA GLN A 32 37.15 12.54 28.91
C GLN A 32 38.32 12.87 27.98
N ILE A 33 38.03 13.40 26.79
CA ILE A 33 39.04 13.85 25.83
C ILE A 33 39.84 15.02 26.41
N ARG A 34 39.16 16.00 27.02
CA ARG A 34 39.80 17.15 27.69
C ARG A 34 40.65 16.73 28.89
N GLU A 35 40.23 15.72 29.63
CA GLU A 35 41.06 15.18 30.72
C GLU A 35 42.38 14.58 30.19
N ARG A 36 42.33 13.86 29.07
CA ARG A 36 43.53 13.33 28.42
C ARG A 36 44.39 14.43 27.82
N MET A 37 43.78 15.46 27.24
CA MET A 37 44.50 16.66 26.78
C MET A 37 45.27 17.29 27.94
N ARG A 38 44.66 17.46 29.12
CA ARG A 38 45.35 17.96 30.33
C ARG A 38 46.49 17.07 30.76
N GLN A 39 46.28 15.76 30.83
CA GLN A 39 47.34 14.82 31.18
C GLN A 39 48.53 14.91 30.22
N GLU A 40 48.27 15.07 28.92
CA GLU A 40 49.33 15.24 27.93
C GLU A 40 50.09 16.56 28.10
N LEU A 41 49.40 17.65 28.42
CA LEU A 41 50.02 18.94 28.76
C LEU A 41 50.94 18.82 29.98
N PHE A 42 50.50 18.10 31.01
CA PHE A 42 51.27 17.90 32.24
C PHE A 42 52.49 17.00 32.02
N VAL A 43 52.32 15.89 31.30
CA VAL A 43 53.41 14.94 31.00
C VAL A 43 54.48 15.56 30.13
N LYS A 44 54.11 16.42 29.17
CA LYS A 44 55.06 17.16 28.33
C LYS A 44 55.72 18.34 29.06
N GLY A 45 55.34 18.62 30.31
CA GLY A 45 55.89 19.71 31.11
C GLY A 45 55.52 21.11 30.61
N ILE A 46 54.46 21.23 29.79
CA ILE A 46 54.00 22.52 29.23
C ILE A 46 53.48 23.42 30.37
N ILE A 47 52.75 22.83 31.32
CA ILE A 47 52.32 23.49 32.54
C ILE A 47 52.26 22.46 33.68
N SER A 48 52.60 22.86 34.90
CA SER A 48 52.45 21.96 36.06
C SER A 48 50.99 21.91 36.52
N PRO A 49 50.50 20.78 37.07
CA PRO A 49 49.14 20.69 37.61
C PRO A 49 48.83 21.78 38.66
N ALA A 50 49.80 22.10 39.53
CA ALA A 50 49.64 23.12 40.55
C ALA A 50 49.52 24.53 39.95
N THR A 51 50.33 24.84 38.93
CA THR A 51 50.26 26.12 38.21
C THR A 51 48.97 26.24 37.41
N PHE A 52 48.54 25.16 36.76
CA PHE A 52 47.30 25.12 35.98
C PHE A 52 46.07 25.35 36.87
N GLU A 53 45.93 24.63 37.98
CA GLU A 53 44.80 24.82 38.90
C GLU A 53 44.81 26.18 39.60
N ALA A 54 45.99 26.74 39.91
CA ALA A 54 46.09 28.10 40.42
C ALA A 54 45.59 29.12 39.38
N GLU A 55 45.88 28.90 38.09
CA GLU A 55 45.39 29.76 37.02
C GLU A 55 43.90 29.60 36.76
N VAL A 56 43.36 28.37 36.81
CA VAL A 56 41.91 28.11 36.75
C VAL A 56 41.19 28.90 37.83
N ARG A 57 41.66 28.83 39.08
CA ARG A 57 41.07 29.57 40.21
C ARG A 57 41.17 31.08 39.99
N ARG A 58 42.32 31.58 39.56
CA ARG A 58 42.52 33.01 39.28
C ARG A 58 41.58 33.52 38.18
N LYS A 59 41.43 32.78 37.07
CA LYS A 59 40.52 33.16 35.98
C LYS A 59 39.05 33.00 36.36
N ALA A 60 38.70 32.03 37.19
CA ALA A 60 37.35 31.90 37.74
C ALA A 60 36.98 33.11 38.63
N LEU A 61 37.89 33.57 39.50
CA LEU A 61 37.71 34.80 40.29
C LEU A 61 37.57 36.05 39.41
N LEU A 62 38.34 36.13 38.31
CA LEU A 62 38.21 37.23 37.35
C LEU A 62 36.86 37.20 36.62
N SER A 63 36.40 36.03 36.20
CA SER A 63 35.09 35.84 35.57
C SER A 63 33.95 36.20 36.51
N GLN A 64 34.04 35.83 37.78
CA GLN A 64 33.10 36.22 38.83
C GLN A 64 33.02 37.75 38.97
N LYS A 65 34.17 38.42 38.99
CA LYS A 65 34.24 39.90 39.03
C LYS A 65 33.67 40.56 37.78
N LEU A 66 33.91 40.00 36.59
CA LEU A 66 33.34 40.50 35.33
C LEU A 66 31.81 40.36 35.28
N GLU A 67 31.26 39.36 35.98
CA GLU A 67 29.82 39.14 36.12
C GLU A 67 29.21 39.92 37.30
N GLY A 68 29.98 40.81 37.94
CA GLY A 68 29.49 41.75 38.96
C GLY A 68 29.42 41.20 40.38
N LEU A 69 30.14 40.11 40.67
CA LEU A 69 30.21 39.51 42.01
C LEU A 69 31.52 39.94 42.70
N ASP A 70 31.39 40.62 43.84
CA ASP A 70 32.52 41.24 44.56
C ASP A 70 33.01 40.40 45.76
N ASP A 71 32.19 39.46 46.26
CA ASP A 71 32.57 38.52 47.32
C ASP A 71 32.60 37.06 46.80
N PRO A 72 33.80 36.51 46.52
CA PRO A 72 33.97 35.20 45.93
C PRO A 72 33.42 34.01 46.72
N PHE A 73 33.25 34.16 48.04
CA PHE A 73 32.97 33.05 48.94
C PHE A 73 31.55 33.10 49.53
N ALA A 74 30.86 34.24 49.44
CA ALA A 74 29.52 34.41 50.01
C ALA A 74 28.40 34.56 48.96
N GLN A 75 28.71 35.04 47.74
CA GLN A 75 27.69 35.41 46.75
C GLN A 75 27.42 34.36 45.67
N GLU A 76 28.20 33.28 45.62
CA GLU A 76 28.02 32.19 44.66
C GLU A 76 27.81 30.84 45.38
N PRO A 77 26.73 30.09 45.10
CA PRO A 77 26.55 28.75 45.63
C PRO A 77 27.67 27.80 45.21
N GLU A 78 28.06 26.86 46.09
CA GLU A 78 29.17 25.94 45.84
C GLU A 78 29.02 25.17 44.51
N ALA A 79 27.81 24.74 44.15
CA ALA A 79 27.55 24.06 42.88
C ALA A 79 27.85 24.94 41.66
N VAL A 80 27.54 26.24 41.73
CA VAL A 80 27.79 27.20 40.65
C VAL A 80 29.29 27.50 40.55
N TRP A 81 29.99 27.63 41.68
CA TRP A 81 31.44 27.79 41.73
C TRP A 81 32.17 26.60 41.11
N GLN A 82 31.74 25.37 41.41
CA GLN A 82 32.31 24.16 40.80
C GLN A 82 32.06 24.12 39.29
N GLN A 83 30.87 24.52 38.83
CA GLN A 83 30.56 24.63 37.41
C GLN A 83 31.43 25.69 36.71
N ARG A 84 31.63 26.86 37.34
CA ARG A 84 32.51 27.92 36.84
C ARG A 84 33.94 27.42 36.70
N LEU A 85 34.47 26.77 37.73
CA LEU A 85 35.80 26.16 37.68
C LEU A 85 35.90 25.13 36.55
N ALA A 86 34.88 24.30 36.33
CA ALA A 86 34.88 23.31 35.24
C ALA A 86 34.92 23.98 33.85
N ILE A 87 34.13 25.03 33.62
CA ILE A 87 34.12 25.77 32.35
C ILE A 87 35.48 26.43 32.09
N ILE A 88 36.03 27.15 33.07
CA ILE A 88 37.33 27.81 32.94
C ILE A 88 38.45 26.79 32.74
N ARG A 89 38.36 25.63 33.41
CA ARG A 89 39.31 24.53 33.24
C ARG A 89 39.31 24.00 31.82
N ASP A 90 38.14 23.76 31.25
CA ASP A 90 38.01 23.27 29.87
C ASP A 90 38.51 24.29 28.84
N GLN A 91 38.20 25.58 29.04
CA GLN A 91 38.72 26.66 28.18
C GLN A 91 40.24 26.77 28.22
N LEU A 92 40.84 26.67 29.41
CA LEU A 92 42.30 26.67 29.57
C LEU A 92 42.93 25.42 28.95
N THR A 93 42.31 24.25 29.09
CA THR A 93 42.75 23.03 28.41
C THR A 93 42.79 23.23 26.90
N ASP A 94 41.68 23.70 26.31
CA ASP A 94 41.57 23.90 24.86
C ASP A 94 42.61 24.93 24.37
N PHE A 95 42.84 26.01 25.13
CA PHE A 95 43.85 27.03 24.83
C PHE A 95 45.29 26.48 24.87
N TYR A 96 45.71 25.87 25.99
CA TYR A 96 47.07 25.35 26.12
C TYR A 96 47.35 24.22 25.13
N PHE A 97 46.33 23.41 24.81
CA PHE A 97 46.48 22.34 23.85
C PHE A 97 46.62 22.88 22.42
N ALA A 98 45.79 23.83 22.00
CA ALA A 98 45.93 24.46 20.68
C ALA A 98 47.31 25.14 20.52
N TYR A 99 47.76 25.86 21.55
CA TYR A 99 49.00 26.64 21.46
C TYR A 99 50.28 25.79 21.43
N ASN A 100 50.29 24.64 22.12
CA ASN A 100 51.52 23.89 22.38
C ASN A 100 51.54 22.50 21.74
N VAL A 101 50.43 22.04 21.15
CA VAL A 101 50.29 20.67 20.66
C VAL A 101 49.74 20.67 19.22
N PRO A 102 50.39 19.98 18.26
CA PRO A 102 49.92 19.90 16.88
C PRO A 102 48.50 19.34 16.74
N ALA A 103 47.74 19.83 15.77
CA ALA A 103 46.34 19.46 15.55
C ALA A 103 46.13 17.96 15.25
N GLU A 104 47.10 17.26 14.65
CA GLU A 104 46.98 15.81 14.43
C GLU A 104 46.90 15.04 15.75
N ARG A 105 47.49 15.58 16.82
CA ARG A 105 47.51 14.92 18.12
C ARG A 105 46.14 14.90 18.78
N LEU A 106 45.33 15.94 18.56
CA LEU A 106 43.93 15.95 18.99
C LEU A 106 43.16 14.82 18.30
N THR A 107 43.35 14.64 16.99
CA THR A 107 42.73 13.53 16.24
C THR A 107 43.12 12.19 16.84
N GLN A 108 44.41 11.98 17.14
CA GLN A 108 44.89 10.74 17.77
C GLN A 108 44.32 10.52 19.18
N LEU A 109 44.15 11.57 19.99
CA LEU A 109 43.52 11.47 21.31
C LEU A 109 42.03 11.14 21.21
N ILE A 110 41.33 11.72 20.25
CA ILE A 110 39.93 11.40 19.95
C ILE A 110 39.82 9.94 19.51
N GLU A 111 40.60 9.51 18.52
CA GLU A 111 40.64 8.13 18.03
C GLU A 111 40.98 7.14 19.14
N ARG A 112 41.95 7.46 20.00
CA ARG A 112 42.34 6.63 21.13
C ARG A 112 41.24 6.56 22.19
N THR A 113 40.58 7.68 22.49
CA THR A 113 39.47 7.69 23.45
C THR A 113 38.32 6.84 22.93
N LEU A 114 37.99 6.99 21.64
CA LEU A 114 37.02 6.14 20.95
C LEU A 114 37.46 4.67 20.93
N ALA A 115 38.74 4.38 20.70
CA ALA A 115 39.29 3.02 20.68
C ALA A 115 39.31 2.36 22.05
N GLU A 116 39.48 3.12 23.14
CA GLU A 116 39.47 2.62 24.51
C GLU A 116 38.05 2.45 25.04
N THR A 117 37.09 3.28 24.62
CA THR A 117 35.66 2.94 24.74
C THR A 117 35.32 1.67 23.93
N ARG A 118 36.15 1.31 22.95
CA ARG A 118 36.07 0.08 22.14
C ARG A 118 37.03 -1.03 22.62
N ALA A 119 37.75 -0.89 23.74
CA ALA A 119 38.73 -1.89 24.16
C ALA A 119 38.05 -3.21 24.59
N PRO A 120 38.41 -4.36 24.00
CA PRO A 120 37.73 -5.65 24.18
C PRO A 120 38.17 -6.36 25.48
N GLY A 121 37.95 -5.72 26.63
CA GLY A 121 38.36 -6.27 27.93
C GLY A 121 37.60 -5.78 29.16
N SER A 122 36.69 -4.81 29.05
CA SER A 122 35.87 -4.35 30.18
C SER A 122 34.41 -4.76 30.01
N ILE A 123 34.08 -6.01 30.38
CA ILE A 123 32.74 -6.49 30.81
C ILE A 123 31.52 -6.17 29.87
N GLY A 124 31.69 -5.63 28.66
CA GLY A 124 30.58 -5.05 27.88
C GLY A 124 30.63 -5.24 26.36
N ALA A 125 31.52 -6.06 25.81
CA ALA A 125 31.54 -6.34 24.36
C ALA A 125 30.25 -7.03 23.86
N THR A 126 29.49 -7.62 24.79
CA THR A 126 28.23 -8.31 24.56
C THR A 126 27.02 -7.52 25.02
N THR A 127 27.16 -6.28 25.50
CA THR A 127 26.08 -5.52 26.14
C THR A 127 25.80 -4.25 25.35
N LEU A 128 24.55 -4.08 24.90
CA LEU A 128 24.08 -2.82 24.28
C LEU A 128 24.26 -1.65 25.27
N THR A 129 25.12 -0.69 24.95
CA THR A 129 25.48 0.45 25.82
C THR A 129 24.50 1.62 25.74
N PHE A 130 23.48 1.50 24.90
CA PHE A 130 22.45 2.50 24.66
C PHE A 130 21.09 1.80 24.56
N ASN A 131 20.01 2.53 24.79
CA ASN A 131 18.66 2.01 24.57
C ASN A 131 18.33 2.05 23.06
N PRO A 132 18.13 0.90 22.38
CA PRO A 132 17.84 0.89 20.95
C PRO A 132 16.61 1.71 20.56
N GLU A 133 15.57 1.73 21.39
CA GLU A 133 14.31 2.45 21.09
C GLU A 133 14.47 3.98 21.10
N LEU A 134 15.55 4.51 21.69
CA LEU A 134 15.85 5.95 21.75
C LEU A 134 17.04 6.34 20.87
N ALA A 135 17.73 5.37 20.27
CA ALA A 135 18.93 5.60 19.49
C ALA A 135 18.61 6.14 18.08
N PRO A 136 19.46 7.02 17.52
CA PRO A 136 19.34 7.42 16.13
C PRO A 136 19.42 6.21 15.18
N ILE A 137 18.63 6.24 14.10
CA ILE A 137 18.57 5.17 13.08
C ILE A 137 19.96 4.85 12.53
N ASP A 138 20.78 5.87 12.26
CA ASP A 138 22.11 5.67 11.67
C ASP A 138 23.07 4.95 12.63
N LEU A 139 22.93 5.16 13.94
CA LEU A 139 23.69 4.42 14.96
C LEU A 139 23.26 2.95 15.01
N LEU A 140 21.95 2.70 14.96
CA LEU A 140 21.38 1.35 14.93
C LEU A 140 21.82 0.58 13.68
N LEU A 141 21.77 1.20 12.51
CA LEU A 141 22.22 0.60 11.25
C LEU A 141 23.71 0.27 11.29
N HIS A 142 24.53 1.20 11.79
CA HIS A 142 25.96 0.97 11.96
C HIS A 142 26.25 -0.20 12.90
N GLN A 143 25.61 -0.24 14.07
CA GLN A 143 25.80 -1.31 15.06
C GLN A 143 25.30 -2.66 14.54
N GLY A 144 24.13 -2.69 13.89
CA GLY A 144 23.58 -3.89 13.28
C GLY A 144 24.52 -4.47 12.22
N ARG A 145 25.13 -3.63 11.38
CA ARG A 145 26.11 -4.06 10.37
C ARG A 145 27.35 -4.69 11.03
N ILE A 146 27.84 -4.12 12.13
CA ILE A 146 28.97 -4.68 12.87
C ILE A 146 28.60 -6.08 13.39
N TYR A 147 27.48 -6.22 14.09
CA TYR A 147 27.04 -7.52 14.62
C TYR A 147 26.82 -8.56 13.51
N GLU A 148 26.37 -8.16 12.33
CA GLU A 148 26.24 -9.06 11.18
C GLU A 148 27.57 -9.45 10.52
N SER A 149 28.63 -8.67 10.72
CA SER A 149 29.96 -8.98 10.20
C SER A 149 30.77 -9.90 11.12
N LEU A 150 30.30 -10.16 12.34
CA LEU A 150 31.00 -11.00 13.31
C LEU A 150 31.02 -12.49 12.87
N PRO A 151 32.07 -13.25 13.23
CA PRO A 151 32.12 -14.70 13.08
C PRO A 151 30.96 -15.40 13.81
N SER A 152 30.57 -16.61 13.36
CA SER A 152 29.41 -17.38 13.87
C SER A 152 29.34 -17.47 15.40
N ASP A 153 30.49 -17.70 16.03
CA ASP A 153 30.58 -17.99 17.46
C ASP A 153 30.30 -16.73 18.28
N GLN A 154 30.80 -15.58 17.83
CA GLN A 154 30.57 -14.27 18.47
C GLN A 154 29.18 -13.72 18.12
N ARG A 155 28.68 -14.01 16.93
CA ARG A 155 27.34 -13.60 16.48
C ARG A 155 26.24 -14.21 17.34
N THR A 156 26.40 -15.46 17.76
CA THR A 156 25.45 -16.15 18.64
C THR A 156 25.30 -15.43 19.98
N ALA A 157 26.41 -14.91 20.53
CA ALA A 157 26.39 -14.16 21.78
C ALA A 157 25.62 -12.83 21.68
N VAL A 158 25.66 -12.16 20.53
CA VAL A 158 24.98 -10.86 20.29
C VAL A 158 23.66 -10.98 19.52
N GLN A 159 23.18 -12.20 19.24
CA GLN A 159 22.03 -12.43 18.35
C GLN A 159 20.76 -11.75 18.88
N HIS A 160 20.55 -11.78 20.19
CA HIS A 160 19.41 -11.14 20.84
C HIS A 160 19.44 -9.61 20.68
N HIS A 161 20.61 -8.99 20.82
CA HIS A 161 20.82 -7.56 20.58
C HIS A 161 20.66 -7.17 19.10
N LEU A 162 21.20 -7.97 18.18
CA LEU A 162 21.00 -7.78 16.75
C LEU A 162 19.51 -7.84 16.40
N ARG A 163 18.78 -8.78 16.99
CA ARG A 163 17.34 -8.93 16.76
C ARG A 163 16.54 -7.76 17.30
N GLU A 164 16.88 -7.24 18.47
CA GLU A 164 16.29 -6.01 19.01
C GLU A 164 16.52 -4.82 18.07
N ILE A 165 17.76 -4.62 17.61
CA ILE A 165 18.10 -3.56 16.64
C ILE A 165 17.27 -3.68 15.36
N ILE A 166 17.17 -4.89 14.79
CA ILE A 166 16.38 -5.15 13.58
C ILE A 166 14.90 -4.82 13.82
N VAL A 167 14.34 -5.23 14.96
CA VAL A 167 12.93 -4.95 15.30
C VAL A 167 12.68 -3.44 15.42
N VAL A 168 13.56 -2.70 16.11
CA VAL A 168 13.44 -1.24 16.24
C VAL A 168 13.54 -0.55 14.88
N LEU A 169 14.49 -0.97 14.04
CA LEU A 169 14.63 -0.43 12.68
C LEU A 169 13.40 -0.71 11.82
N ILE A 170 12.83 -1.93 11.88
CA ILE A 170 11.60 -2.28 11.17
C ILE A 170 10.43 -1.41 11.63
N LYS A 171 10.24 -1.26 12.94
CA LYS A 171 9.17 -0.42 13.53
C LYS A 171 9.29 1.04 13.08
N THR A 172 10.52 1.57 13.06
CA THR A 172 10.77 2.98 12.77
C THR A 172 10.73 3.29 11.27
N MET A 173 11.21 2.38 10.42
CA MET A 173 11.37 2.63 8.98
C MET A 173 10.25 2.04 8.11
N LEU A 174 9.66 0.90 8.51
CA LEU A 174 8.73 0.15 7.66
C LEU A 174 7.30 0.21 8.21
N SER A 175 7.07 -0.45 9.35
CA SER A 175 5.75 -0.58 9.97
C SER A 175 5.87 -1.01 11.42
N ASP A 176 5.06 -0.42 12.29
CA ASP A 176 4.89 -0.76 13.71
C ASP A 176 3.73 -1.73 13.97
N ASN A 177 3.08 -2.22 12.91
CA ASN A 177 2.08 -3.28 13.03
C ASN A 177 2.74 -4.57 13.54
N LEU A 178 2.20 -5.12 14.64
CA LEU A 178 2.76 -6.29 15.31
C LEU A 178 2.83 -7.54 14.42
N ASP A 179 1.80 -7.79 13.61
CA ASP A 179 1.75 -8.94 12.71
C ASP A 179 2.82 -8.81 11.62
N TYR A 180 2.98 -7.61 11.04
CA TYR A 180 4.06 -7.33 10.09
C TYR A 180 5.45 -7.51 10.73
N VAL A 181 5.68 -6.90 11.90
CA VAL A 181 6.96 -6.98 12.63
C VAL A 181 7.29 -8.43 12.99
N SER A 182 6.28 -9.25 13.31
CA SER A 182 6.46 -10.65 13.68
C SER A 182 7.06 -11.50 12.56
N ILE A 183 6.72 -11.19 11.30
CA ILE A 183 7.24 -11.88 10.11
C ILE A 183 8.55 -11.22 9.66
N ALA A 184 8.56 -9.88 9.59
CA ALA A 184 9.69 -9.11 9.07
C ALA A 184 10.99 -9.36 9.83
N LYS A 185 10.93 -9.52 11.16
CA LYS A 185 12.12 -9.81 11.99
C LYS A 185 12.81 -11.15 11.70
N GLU A 186 12.13 -12.06 11.01
CA GLU A 186 12.68 -13.37 10.64
C GLU A 186 13.40 -13.34 9.29
N VAL A 187 13.05 -12.38 8.41
CA VAL A 187 13.50 -12.36 7.02
C VAL A 187 14.39 -11.17 6.67
N PHE A 188 14.28 -10.05 7.40
CA PHE A 188 15.12 -8.87 7.16
C PHE A 188 16.45 -8.93 7.91
N SER A 189 17.51 -8.51 7.24
CA SER A 189 18.83 -8.24 7.83
C SER A 189 19.06 -6.73 8.04
N ALA A 190 20.04 -6.36 8.87
CA ALA A 190 20.46 -4.97 9.05
C ALA A 190 21.00 -4.37 7.72
N ARG A 191 21.68 -5.18 6.90
CA ARG A 191 22.11 -4.77 5.55
C ARG A 191 20.94 -4.41 4.63
N ASP A 192 19.85 -5.18 4.68
CA ASP A 192 18.65 -4.89 3.89
C ASP A 192 18.01 -3.56 4.31
N LEU A 193 17.87 -3.34 5.61
CA LEU A 193 17.32 -2.10 6.17
C LEU A 193 18.20 -0.90 5.82
N GLU A 194 19.52 -1.07 5.83
CA GLU A 194 20.45 -0.04 5.38
C GLU A 194 20.29 0.30 3.89
N ALA A 195 20.10 -0.71 3.04
CA ALA A 195 19.84 -0.51 1.61
C ALA A 195 18.53 0.25 1.37
N ILE A 196 17.50 -0.02 2.16
CA ILE A 196 16.23 0.72 2.15
C ILE A 196 16.45 2.16 2.59
N ARG A 197 17.20 2.39 3.68
CA ARG A 197 17.53 3.74 4.18
C ARG A 197 18.18 4.60 3.12
N LYS A 198 19.15 4.05 2.36
CA LYS A 198 19.85 4.76 1.28
C LYS A 198 18.96 5.16 0.10
N ARG A 199 17.78 4.56 -0.04
CA ARG A 199 16.79 4.86 -1.09
C ARG A 199 15.60 5.66 -0.55
N THR A 200 15.66 6.11 0.71
CA THR A 200 14.58 6.84 1.38
C THR A 200 14.95 8.32 1.51
N ILE A 201 14.06 9.19 1.06
CA ILE A 201 14.06 10.64 1.23
C ILE A 201 13.20 10.97 2.46
N GLY A 202 13.70 11.78 3.39
CA GLY A 202 13.06 12.00 4.69
C GLY A 202 13.44 10.95 5.75
N HIS A 203 12.88 11.04 6.95
CA HIS A 203 13.19 10.20 8.12
C HIS A 203 12.03 9.32 8.58
N GLY A 204 10.84 9.51 8.03
CA GLY A 204 9.64 8.77 8.39
C GLY A 204 9.56 7.37 7.77
N LYS A 205 8.50 6.64 8.15
CA LYS A 205 8.17 5.32 7.60
C LYS A 205 7.86 5.40 6.10
N ILE A 206 8.18 4.34 5.37
CA ILE A 206 7.95 4.23 3.90
C ILE A 206 6.52 3.79 3.52
N GLY A 207 5.69 3.48 4.52
CA GLY A 207 4.28 3.11 4.34
C GLY A 207 4.05 1.66 3.91
N GLY A 208 2.78 1.27 3.88
CA GLY A 208 2.38 -0.13 3.83
C GLY A 208 2.54 -0.85 2.50
N LYS A 209 2.36 -0.14 1.39
CA LYS A 209 2.57 -0.72 0.05
C LYS A 209 4.03 -1.12 -0.14
N ALA A 210 4.93 -0.20 0.15
CA ALA A 210 6.36 -0.42 0.05
C ALA A 210 6.82 -1.51 1.02
N ALA A 211 6.39 -1.44 2.29
CA ALA A 211 6.70 -2.45 3.29
C ALA A 211 6.22 -3.86 2.87
N GLY A 212 4.99 -3.99 2.37
CA GLY A 212 4.42 -5.26 1.92
C GLY A 212 5.18 -5.88 0.74
N ILE A 213 5.60 -5.07 -0.25
CA ILE A 213 6.39 -5.55 -1.40
C ILE A 213 7.77 -6.03 -0.95
N LEU A 214 8.46 -5.24 -0.11
CA LEU A 214 9.79 -5.59 0.37
C LEU A 214 9.76 -6.85 1.26
N LEU A 215 8.73 -6.99 2.09
CA LEU A 215 8.54 -8.20 2.88
C LEU A 215 8.31 -9.42 1.99
N ALA A 216 7.44 -9.30 0.98
CA ALA A 216 7.16 -10.37 0.03
C ALA A 216 8.41 -10.82 -0.73
N GLU A 217 9.23 -9.86 -1.19
CA GLU A 217 10.52 -10.15 -1.82
C GLU A 217 11.41 -10.99 -0.90
N LYS A 218 11.60 -10.55 0.34
CA LYS A 218 12.47 -11.26 1.30
C LYS A 218 11.94 -12.65 1.65
N ILE A 219 10.62 -12.81 1.79
CA ILE A 219 10.00 -14.12 1.97
C ILE A 219 10.31 -15.03 0.77
N LEU A 220 10.13 -14.54 -0.45
CA LEU A 220 10.28 -15.35 -1.65
C LEU A 220 11.74 -15.75 -1.92
N LEU A 221 12.69 -14.86 -1.59
CA LEU A 221 14.12 -15.10 -1.67
C LEU A 221 14.69 -15.95 -0.53
N THR A 222 13.95 -16.14 0.56
CA THR A 222 14.37 -17.01 1.67
C THR A 222 14.30 -18.46 1.23
N PRO A 223 15.38 -19.27 1.30
CA PRO A 223 15.33 -20.67 0.88
C PRO A 223 14.31 -21.49 1.67
N ASP A 224 13.48 -22.26 0.97
CA ASP A 224 12.47 -23.13 1.57
C ASP A 224 12.56 -24.54 0.96
N PRO A 225 12.63 -25.62 1.76
CA PRO A 225 12.63 -27.00 1.24
C PRO A 225 11.48 -27.32 0.29
N GLU A 226 10.32 -26.68 0.46
CA GLU A 226 9.15 -26.87 -0.41
C GLU A 226 9.28 -26.17 -1.78
N ASP A 227 10.31 -25.35 -2.00
CA ASP A 227 10.61 -24.78 -3.33
C ASP A 227 11.03 -25.88 -4.32
N GLY A 228 11.54 -27.01 -3.82
CA GLY A 228 12.00 -28.12 -4.65
C GLY A 228 13.13 -27.70 -5.58
N GLU A 229 12.97 -27.94 -6.89
CA GLU A 229 13.94 -27.54 -7.93
C GLU A 229 13.66 -26.14 -8.52
N LEU A 230 12.62 -25.43 -8.05
CA LEU A 230 12.27 -24.10 -8.56
C LEU A 230 13.19 -23.05 -7.93
N ASP A 231 14.08 -22.48 -8.75
CA ASP A 231 14.86 -21.30 -8.36
C ASP A 231 14.00 -20.02 -8.43
N LEU A 232 13.21 -19.77 -7.39
CA LEU A 232 12.39 -18.56 -7.27
C LEU A 232 13.22 -17.26 -7.38
N ALA A 233 14.48 -17.28 -6.93
CA ALA A 233 15.33 -16.10 -6.91
C ALA A 233 15.76 -15.66 -8.32
N SER A 234 15.79 -16.56 -9.30
CA SER A 234 16.03 -16.19 -10.70
C SER A 234 14.81 -15.55 -11.38
N HIS A 235 13.60 -15.92 -10.94
CA HIS A 235 12.34 -15.53 -11.59
C HIS A 235 11.67 -14.31 -10.98
N ILE A 236 11.97 -13.94 -9.73
CA ILE A 236 11.25 -12.90 -9.01
C ILE A 236 12.11 -11.63 -8.91
N ARG A 237 11.50 -10.48 -9.21
CA ARG A 237 12.11 -9.16 -9.10
C ARG A 237 11.14 -8.19 -8.42
N VAL A 238 11.69 -7.22 -7.70
CA VAL A 238 10.97 -6.00 -7.34
C VAL A 238 11.53 -4.87 -8.19
N PRO A 239 10.68 -4.04 -8.81
CA PRO A 239 11.15 -2.89 -9.57
C PRO A 239 12.06 -1.99 -8.72
N ASP A 240 13.04 -1.35 -9.32
CA ASP A 240 13.89 -0.37 -8.63
C ASP A 240 13.00 0.71 -7.98
N SER A 241 13.00 0.71 -6.65
CA SER A 241 12.08 1.49 -5.83
C SER A 241 12.82 2.48 -4.93
N TYR A 242 12.23 3.66 -4.80
CA TYR A 242 12.66 4.77 -3.94
C TYR A 242 11.47 5.26 -3.12
N PHE A 243 11.74 5.81 -1.94
CA PHE A 243 10.69 6.08 -0.95
C PHE A 243 10.78 7.53 -0.48
N ILE A 244 9.63 8.17 -0.31
CA ILE A 244 9.51 9.43 0.43
C ILE A 244 8.81 9.09 1.74
N GLY A 245 9.50 9.37 2.85
CA GLY A 245 9.00 9.13 4.20
C GLY A 245 7.73 9.92 4.48
N ALA A 246 6.90 9.36 5.37
CA ALA A 246 5.63 9.97 5.76
C ALA A 246 5.77 11.29 6.55
N ASP A 247 6.96 11.65 7.00
CA ASP A 247 7.29 12.94 7.61
C ASP A 247 7.20 14.09 6.59
N VAL A 248 7.68 13.86 5.36
CA VAL A 248 7.66 14.86 4.28
C VAL A 248 6.25 15.32 3.93
N PHE A 249 5.25 14.45 4.14
CA PHE A 249 3.85 14.79 3.96
C PHE A 249 3.39 15.91 4.91
N TYR A 250 3.83 15.91 6.17
CA TYR A 250 3.50 16.98 7.11
C TYR A 250 4.22 18.28 6.78
N ASP A 251 5.50 18.19 6.43
CA ASP A 251 6.28 19.37 6.03
C ASP A 251 5.64 20.04 4.81
N PHE A 252 5.22 19.24 3.83
CA PHE A 252 4.46 19.71 2.67
C PHE A 252 3.15 20.39 3.08
N GLN A 253 2.35 19.78 3.96
CA GLN A 253 1.10 20.43 4.41
C GLN A 253 1.35 21.74 5.15
N MET A 254 2.36 21.78 6.01
CA MET A 254 2.67 22.93 6.86
C MET A 254 3.13 24.13 6.01
N ILE A 255 4.06 23.91 5.07
CA ILE A 255 4.59 24.96 4.19
C ILE A 255 3.48 25.57 3.33
N ASN A 256 2.49 24.78 2.92
CA ASN A 256 1.40 25.22 2.06
C ASN A 256 0.16 25.69 2.83
N GLY A 257 0.16 25.63 4.17
CA GLY A 257 -1.00 26.02 4.99
C GLY A 257 -2.21 25.08 4.87
N PHE A 258 -2.00 23.83 4.47
CA PHE A 258 -3.08 22.85 4.25
C PHE A 258 -3.65 22.23 5.53
N THR A 259 -3.08 22.53 6.70
CA THR A 259 -3.57 22.05 8.00
C THR A 259 -5.06 22.35 8.22
N ALA A 260 -5.57 23.46 7.66
CA ALA A 260 -7.00 23.81 7.73
C ALA A 260 -7.92 22.79 7.02
N TYR A 261 -7.42 22.09 6.00
CA TYR A 261 -8.18 21.13 5.21
C TYR A 261 -8.14 19.71 5.82
N MET A 262 -7.28 19.44 6.80
CA MET A 262 -7.23 18.14 7.49
C MET A 262 -8.55 17.82 8.22
N ASN A 263 -9.29 18.84 8.66
CA ASN A 263 -10.62 18.68 9.27
C ASN A 263 -11.73 18.34 8.28
N GLN A 264 -11.44 18.31 6.97
CA GLN A 264 -12.40 17.88 5.94
C GLN A 264 -12.97 16.49 6.23
N LYS A 265 -12.22 15.63 6.92
CA LYS A 265 -12.66 14.30 7.36
C LYS A 265 -13.90 14.28 8.28
N TYR A 266 -14.26 15.41 8.88
CA TYR A 266 -15.45 15.58 9.73
C TYR A 266 -16.59 16.37 9.06
N ARG A 267 -16.40 16.83 7.82
CA ARG A 267 -17.43 17.54 7.07
C ARG A 267 -18.48 16.58 6.51
N SER A 268 -19.61 17.14 6.09
CA SER A 268 -20.62 16.37 5.38
C SER A 268 -20.09 15.91 4.01
N TYR A 269 -20.61 14.80 3.51
CA TYR A 269 -20.20 14.26 2.20
C TYR A 269 -20.33 15.28 1.07
N ASP A 270 -21.43 16.03 1.03
CA ASP A 270 -21.68 16.99 -0.05
C ASP A 270 -20.65 18.14 -0.03
N GLU A 271 -20.22 18.58 1.15
CA GLU A 271 -19.13 19.56 1.29
C GLU A 271 -17.77 18.97 0.87
N ILE A 272 -17.49 17.72 1.22
CA ILE A 272 -16.25 17.03 0.84
C ILE A 272 -16.15 16.97 -0.69
N VAL A 273 -17.23 16.55 -1.36
CA VAL A 273 -17.29 16.45 -2.83
C VAL A 273 -17.16 17.81 -3.49
N ALA A 274 -17.84 18.84 -2.97
CA ALA A 274 -17.79 20.18 -3.55
C ALA A 274 -16.40 20.83 -3.45
N LEU A 275 -15.67 20.60 -2.35
CA LEU A 275 -14.34 21.20 -2.13
C LEU A 275 -13.21 20.45 -2.82
N TYR A 276 -13.36 19.14 -3.05
CA TYR A 276 -12.27 18.29 -3.51
C TYR A 276 -11.59 18.76 -4.82
N PRO A 277 -12.30 19.21 -5.87
CA PRO A 277 -11.65 19.68 -7.10
C PRO A 277 -10.68 20.85 -6.86
N HIS A 278 -11.06 21.80 -6.01
CA HIS A 278 -10.21 22.94 -5.66
C HIS A 278 -8.98 22.50 -4.86
N LEU A 279 -9.15 21.57 -3.92
CA LEU A 279 -8.03 21.05 -3.12
C LEU A 279 -7.04 20.26 -3.97
N GLN A 280 -7.52 19.53 -4.98
CA GLN A 280 -6.66 18.84 -5.92
C GLN A 280 -5.73 19.80 -6.67
N GLU A 281 -6.26 20.92 -7.18
CA GLU A 281 -5.46 21.96 -7.83
C GLU A 281 -4.42 22.58 -6.88
N LEU A 282 -4.83 22.89 -5.64
CA LEU A 282 -3.92 23.45 -4.62
C LEU A 282 -2.77 22.49 -4.29
N TYR A 283 -3.06 21.21 -4.08
CA TYR A 283 -2.04 20.21 -3.76
C TYR A 283 -1.08 19.97 -4.93
N GLN A 284 -1.57 19.98 -6.17
CA GLN A 284 -0.73 19.87 -7.36
C GLN A 284 0.20 21.08 -7.55
N ALA A 285 -0.23 22.27 -7.11
CA ALA A 285 0.56 23.50 -7.11
C ALA A 285 1.38 23.71 -5.83
N GLY A 286 1.36 22.76 -4.90
CA GLY A 286 2.01 22.88 -3.60
C GLY A 286 3.54 22.89 -3.69
N ARG A 287 4.18 23.61 -2.77
CA ARG A 287 5.63 23.73 -2.67
C ARG A 287 6.21 22.69 -1.71
N PHE A 288 7.37 22.15 -2.07
CA PHE A 288 8.13 21.21 -1.26
C PHE A 288 9.32 21.90 -0.57
N PRO A 289 9.83 21.36 0.55
CA PRO A 289 11.05 21.85 1.17
C PRO A 289 12.23 21.83 0.17
N PRO A 290 13.11 22.86 0.15
CA PRO A 290 14.22 22.93 -0.82
C PRO A 290 15.15 21.72 -0.79
N GLU A 291 15.39 21.15 0.39
CA GLU A 291 16.20 19.94 0.56
C GLU A 291 15.58 18.73 -0.16
N ILE A 292 14.27 18.52 -0.01
CA ILE A 292 13.55 17.44 -0.67
C ILE A 292 13.59 17.60 -2.19
N VAL A 293 13.43 18.83 -2.69
CA VAL A 293 13.55 19.14 -4.13
C VAL A 293 14.95 18.81 -4.64
N ALA A 294 16.00 19.14 -3.89
CA ALA A 294 17.38 18.82 -4.25
C ALA A 294 17.62 17.29 -4.29
N GLN A 295 17.13 16.55 -3.30
CA GLN A 295 17.23 15.08 -3.27
C GLN A 295 16.46 14.42 -4.42
N LEU A 296 15.27 14.92 -4.77
CA LEU A 296 14.50 14.43 -5.92
C LEU A 296 15.19 14.74 -7.26
N ARG A 297 15.88 15.88 -7.38
CA ARG A 297 16.70 16.20 -8.55
C ARG A 297 17.84 15.19 -8.72
N GLN A 298 18.59 14.93 -7.65
CA GLN A 298 19.66 13.91 -7.65
C GLN A 298 19.12 12.51 -7.97
N LEU A 299 17.92 12.19 -7.49
CA LEU A 299 17.24 10.94 -7.81
C LEU A 299 16.98 10.81 -9.32
N LEU A 300 16.43 11.84 -9.96
CA LEU A 300 16.17 11.86 -11.41
C LEU A 300 17.47 11.76 -12.22
N GLU A 301 18.53 12.45 -11.79
CA GLU A 301 19.86 12.35 -12.42
C GLU A 301 20.40 10.92 -12.36
N LYS A 302 20.26 10.24 -11.22
CA LYS A 302 20.69 8.85 -11.02
C LYS A 302 19.86 7.86 -11.87
N ILE A 303 18.56 8.09 -11.98
CA ILE A 303 17.65 7.21 -12.73
C ILE A 303 17.82 7.39 -14.24
N GLY A 304 18.16 8.59 -14.69
CA GLY A 304 18.23 8.93 -16.11
C GLY A 304 16.86 9.00 -16.77
N LYS A 305 16.80 8.76 -18.08
CA LYS A 305 15.57 8.85 -18.90
C LYS A 305 14.74 7.55 -18.87
N THR A 306 14.37 7.11 -17.67
CA THR A 306 13.54 5.92 -17.47
C THR A 306 12.17 6.32 -16.90
N PRO A 307 11.05 5.86 -17.48
CA PRO A 307 9.73 6.15 -16.94
C PRO A 307 9.53 5.66 -15.51
N LEU A 308 8.79 6.46 -14.74
CA LEU A 308 8.52 6.26 -13.32
C LEU A 308 7.03 6.18 -13.06
N ILE A 309 6.67 5.54 -11.94
CA ILE A 309 5.34 5.59 -11.37
C ILE A 309 5.44 6.03 -9.91
N VAL A 310 4.63 7.03 -9.55
CA VAL A 310 4.53 7.58 -8.21
C VAL A 310 3.27 7.01 -7.58
N ARG A 311 3.41 6.22 -6.53
CA ARG A 311 2.32 5.46 -5.89
C ARG A 311 2.16 5.91 -4.44
N SER A 312 0.91 6.00 -4.00
CA SER A 312 0.61 6.13 -2.58
C SER A 312 1.10 4.91 -1.79
N SER A 313 1.62 5.13 -0.59
CA SER A 313 1.98 4.09 0.37
C SER A 313 1.51 4.54 1.74
N SER A 314 0.22 4.38 2.03
CA SER A 314 -0.35 4.78 3.31
C SER A 314 0.13 3.87 4.44
N LEU A 315 0.33 4.42 5.64
CA LEU A 315 0.67 3.63 6.83
C LEU A 315 -0.49 2.72 7.27
N LEU A 316 -1.72 3.05 6.90
CA LEU A 316 -2.89 2.22 7.18
C LEU A 316 -2.96 0.97 6.30
N GLU A 317 -2.23 0.89 5.18
CA GLU A 317 -2.29 -0.25 4.25
C GLU A 317 -1.78 -1.59 4.83
N VAL A 318 -1.05 -1.58 5.96
CA VAL A 318 -0.61 -2.80 6.66
C VAL A 318 -1.59 -3.25 7.75
N HIS A 319 -2.65 -2.49 8.02
CA HIS A 319 -3.62 -2.87 9.03
C HIS A 319 -4.50 -4.01 8.53
N PHE A 320 -4.45 -5.16 9.22
CA PHE A 320 -5.31 -6.30 8.94
C PHE A 320 -6.79 -5.90 9.10
N GLY A 321 -7.56 -6.00 8.01
CA GLY A 321 -9.00 -5.76 8.00
C GLY A 321 -9.47 -4.47 7.34
N ALA A 322 -8.57 -3.56 6.97
CA ALA A 322 -8.91 -2.38 6.17
C ALA A 322 -7.98 -2.29 4.97
N ALA A 323 -8.52 -2.42 3.75
CA ALA A 323 -7.77 -2.22 2.54
C ALA A 323 -8.15 -0.90 1.86
N LEU A 324 -7.20 0.03 1.91
CA LEU A 324 -7.26 1.31 1.19
C LEU A 324 -6.84 1.17 -0.27
N ALA A 325 -6.72 -0.06 -0.79
CA ALA A 325 -6.23 -0.30 -2.13
C ALA A 325 -7.20 0.24 -3.18
N GLY A 326 -6.65 0.87 -4.21
CA GLY A 326 -7.43 1.50 -5.28
C GLY A 326 -8.07 2.84 -4.92
N LYS A 327 -8.05 3.28 -3.64
CA LYS A 327 -8.65 4.56 -3.18
C LYS A 327 -7.70 5.73 -3.29
N TYR A 328 -6.41 5.44 -3.22
CA TYR A 328 -5.35 6.40 -3.39
C TYR A 328 -4.76 6.34 -4.80
N ARG A 329 -4.20 7.47 -5.25
CA ARG A 329 -3.75 7.65 -6.64
C ARG A 329 -2.38 7.00 -6.89
N SER A 330 -2.17 6.59 -8.14
CA SER A 330 -0.87 6.24 -8.70
C SER A 330 -0.72 6.97 -10.03
N VAL A 331 0.36 7.72 -10.20
CA VAL A 331 0.56 8.65 -11.31
C VAL A 331 1.81 8.23 -12.10
N PHE A 332 1.65 8.04 -13.40
CA PHE A 332 2.78 7.74 -14.30
C PHE A 332 3.51 9.03 -14.66
N CYS A 333 4.84 9.00 -14.52
CA CYS A 333 5.74 10.05 -14.92
C CYS A 333 6.62 9.52 -16.08
N PRO A 334 6.39 9.95 -17.33
CA PRO A 334 7.14 9.45 -18.48
C PRO A 334 8.65 9.64 -18.35
N ASN A 335 9.09 10.75 -17.71
CA ASN A 335 10.50 11.06 -17.47
C ASN A 335 11.37 11.02 -18.75
N LEU A 336 10.84 11.60 -19.83
CA LEU A 336 11.48 11.68 -21.16
C LEU A 336 11.73 13.13 -21.62
N GLY A 337 11.32 14.12 -20.82
CA GLY A 337 11.51 15.54 -21.08
C GLY A 337 12.88 16.05 -20.65
N GLU A 338 13.00 17.37 -20.54
CA GLU A 338 14.18 18.01 -19.97
C GLU A 338 14.23 17.81 -18.44
N PRO A 339 15.42 17.85 -17.81
CA PRO A 339 15.56 17.54 -16.38
C PRO A 339 14.64 18.35 -15.45
N GLU A 340 14.46 19.65 -15.74
CA GLU A 340 13.58 20.51 -14.94
C GLU A 340 12.09 20.22 -15.19
N GLU A 341 11.71 19.92 -16.43
CA GLU A 341 10.33 19.50 -16.78
C GLU A 341 9.97 18.20 -16.04
N ASN A 342 10.85 17.20 -16.07
CA ASN A 342 10.65 15.93 -15.38
C ASN A 342 10.58 16.13 -13.85
N LEU A 343 11.35 17.06 -13.28
CA LEU A 343 11.29 17.39 -11.86
C LEU A 343 9.94 18.02 -11.50
N GLN A 344 9.44 18.97 -12.29
CA GLN A 344 8.13 19.60 -12.07
C GLN A 344 7.00 18.57 -12.20
N ASP A 345 7.06 17.67 -13.18
CA ASP A 345 6.10 16.60 -13.33
C ASP A 345 6.11 15.62 -12.16
N LEU A 346 7.31 15.27 -11.65
CA LEU A 346 7.45 14.42 -10.47
C LEU A 346 6.87 15.08 -9.21
N LEU A 347 7.16 16.36 -8.98
CA LEU A 347 6.60 17.12 -7.84
C LEU A 347 5.07 17.21 -7.92
N ARG A 348 4.52 17.48 -9.12
CA ARG A 348 3.07 17.51 -9.36
C ARG A 348 2.43 16.15 -9.07
N ALA A 349 3.07 15.07 -9.52
CA ALA A 349 2.61 13.71 -9.28
C ALA A 349 2.60 13.35 -7.77
N ILE A 350 3.62 13.76 -7.01
CA ILE A 350 3.66 13.60 -5.55
C ILE A 350 2.53 14.40 -4.89
N GLY A 351 2.31 15.65 -5.32
CA GLY A 351 1.21 16.49 -4.84
C GLY A 351 -0.17 15.86 -5.10
N GLU A 352 -0.38 15.26 -6.27
CA GLU A 352 -1.62 14.53 -6.59
C GLU A 352 -1.82 13.28 -5.71
N VAL A 353 -0.75 12.53 -5.42
CA VAL A 353 -0.79 11.41 -4.47
C VAL A 353 -1.20 11.90 -3.09
N TYR A 354 -0.64 13.02 -2.62
CA TYR A 354 -1.04 13.62 -1.34
C TYR A 354 -2.48 14.13 -1.34
N ALA A 355 -2.97 14.71 -2.44
CA ALA A 355 -4.37 15.13 -2.59
C ALA A 355 -5.34 13.95 -2.46
N SER A 356 -4.93 12.75 -2.87
CA SER A 356 -5.80 11.56 -2.81
C SER A 356 -6.18 11.16 -1.37
N THR A 357 -5.42 11.59 -0.36
CA THR A 357 -5.71 11.34 1.07
C THR A 357 -7.02 11.96 1.57
N ILE A 358 -7.42 13.07 0.93
CA ILE A 358 -8.64 13.85 1.25
C ILE A 358 -9.71 13.66 0.18
N SER A 359 -9.57 12.64 -0.67
CA SER A 359 -10.59 12.31 -1.66
C SER A 359 -11.89 11.86 -0.99
N PRO A 360 -13.06 12.14 -1.59
CA PRO A 360 -14.34 11.71 -1.04
C PRO A 360 -14.40 10.20 -0.80
N GLU A 361 -13.85 9.41 -1.73
CA GLU A 361 -13.81 7.95 -1.64
C GLU A 361 -12.95 7.47 -0.46
N ALA A 362 -11.75 8.04 -0.28
CA ALA A 362 -10.86 7.67 0.82
C ALA A 362 -11.43 8.08 2.19
N LEU A 363 -11.98 9.29 2.30
CA LEU A 363 -12.54 9.80 3.56
C LEU A 363 -13.79 9.02 3.99
N LEU A 364 -14.70 8.72 3.07
CA LEU A 364 -15.89 7.91 3.36
C LEU A 364 -15.52 6.50 3.83
N TYR A 365 -14.59 5.85 3.14
CA TYR A 365 -14.15 4.52 3.54
C TYR A 365 -13.57 4.53 4.95
N ARG A 366 -12.74 5.52 5.28
CA ARG A 366 -12.22 5.68 6.65
C ARG A 366 -13.34 5.93 7.66
N GLN A 367 -14.37 6.72 7.32
CA GLN A 367 -15.54 6.93 8.18
C GLN A 367 -16.23 5.63 8.52
N GLN A 368 -16.40 4.74 7.55
CA GLN A 368 -17.06 3.46 7.76
C GLN A 368 -16.23 2.45 8.53
N MET A 369 -14.92 2.41 8.28
CA MET A 369 -14.01 1.51 8.97
C MET A 369 -13.67 1.99 10.39
N GLY A 370 -14.17 3.15 10.81
CA GLY A 370 -13.81 3.76 12.09
C GLY A 370 -12.37 4.28 12.14
N LEU A 371 -11.78 4.59 10.99
CA LEU A 371 -10.38 5.00 10.82
C LEU A 371 -10.20 6.52 10.59
N VAL A 372 -11.25 7.31 10.79
CA VAL A 372 -11.21 8.77 10.62
C VAL A 372 -10.36 9.43 11.69
N ASP A 373 -10.48 8.94 12.92
CA ASP A 373 -9.77 9.46 14.06
C ASP A 373 -8.30 9.00 14.07
N TYR A 374 -7.98 7.96 13.30
CA TYR A 374 -6.60 7.59 13.05
C TYR A 374 -5.91 8.63 12.16
N ASP A 375 -4.70 8.98 12.55
CA ASP A 375 -3.83 9.91 11.84
C ASP A 375 -3.29 9.25 10.56
N GLU A 376 -3.86 9.61 9.41
CA GLU A 376 -3.45 9.06 8.12
C GLU A 376 -2.18 9.74 7.64
N ARG A 377 -1.13 8.95 7.55
CA ARG A 377 0.21 9.36 7.16
C ARG A 377 0.52 8.75 5.81
N MET A 378 0.75 9.62 4.82
CA MET A 378 1.00 9.19 3.45
C MET A 378 2.50 9.22 3.13
N ALA A 379 3.11 8.06 2.99
CA ALA A 379 4.40 7.93 2.33
C ALA A 379 4.19 7.78 0.82
N VAL A 380 5.26 7.98 0.04
CA VAL A 380 5.22 7.85 -1.43
C VAL A 380 6.26 6.84 -1.89
N LEU A 381 5.81 5.95 -2.77
CA LEU A 381 6.62 4.93 -3.42
C LEU A 381 6.85 5.34 -4.88
N ILE A 382 8.10 5.64 -5.23
CA ILE A 382 8.53 5.95 -6.59
C ILE A 382 9.21 4.71 -7.16
N GLN A 383 8.67 4.14 -8.24
CA GLN A 383 9.21 2.93 -8.87
C GLN A 383 9.53 3.17 -10.34
N LYS A 384 10.57 2.49 -10.84
CA LYS A 384 10.75 2.35 -12.29
C LYS A 384 9.58 1.56 -12.87
N VAL A 385 9.12 1.98 -14.04
CA VAL A 385 8.05 1.28 -14.77
C VAL A 385 8.66 0.08 -15.48
N GLU A 386 8.27 -1.12 -15.06
CA GLU A 386 8.68 -2.37 -15.71
C GLU A 386 7.86 -2.65 -16.96
N GLY A 387 8.52 -3.20 -17.97
CA GLY A 387 7.89 -3.67 -19.19
C GLY A 387 8.85 -3.76 -20.36
N THR A 388 8.37 -4.37 -21.44
CA THR A 388 9.13 -4.52 -22.67
C THR A 388 8.86 -3.35 -23.61
N ARG A 389 9.92 -2.72 -24.12
CA ARG A 389 9.76 -1.72 -25.18
C ARG A 389 9.42 -2.42 -26.49
N TYR A 390 8.26 -2.11 -27.04
CA TYR A 390 7.83 -2.58 -28.34
C TYR A 390 7.47 -1.39 -29.22
N ARG A 391 8.32 -1.14 -30.22
CA ARG A 391 8.27 0.06 -31.07
C ARG A 391 8.40 1.34 -30.23
N HIS A 392 7.33 2.15 -30.18
CA HIS A 392 7.26 3.38 -29.40
C HIS A 392 6.39 3.24 -28.14
N PHE A 393 5.95 2.03 -27.81
CA PHE A 393 5.20 1.74 -26.60
C PHE A 393 6.08 1.02 -25.58
N LEU A 394 5.84 1.28 -24.30
CA LEU A 394 6.38 0.53 -23.17
C LEU A 394 5.22 -0.08 -22.39
N PHE A 395 5.24 -1.40 -22.23
CA PHE A 395 4.24 -2.15 -21.46
C PHE A 395 4.73 -3.56 -21.12
N PRO A 396 4.26 -4.17 -20.03
CA PRO A 396 4.60 -5.56 -19.69
C PRO A 396 3.87 -6.55 -20.61
N SER A 397 4.50 -7.72 -20.83
CA SER A 397 3.90 -8.77 -21.67
C SER A 397 2.61 -9.32 -21.04
N VAL A 398 2.58 -9.45 -19.72
CA VAL A 398 1.39 -9.79 -18.94
C VAL A 398 1.38 -8.94 -17.68
N ALA A 399 0.21 -8.51 -17.25
CA ALA A 399 -0.01 -7.96 -15.92
C ALA A 399 -1.19 -8.66 -15.26
N GLY A 400 -1.22 -8.68 -13.94
CA GLY A 400 -2.31 -9.37 -13.26
C GLY A 400 -2.38 -9.18 -11.76
N MET A 401 -3.47 -9.74 -11.23
CA MET A 401 -3.67 -9.96 -9.80
C MET A 401 -3.65 -11.45 -9.51
N GLY A 402 -3.04 -11.83 -8.40
CA GLY A 402 -3.03 -13.20 -7.90
C GLY A 402 -3.55 -13.28 -6.48
N TYR A 403 -4.30 -14.33 -6.18
CA TYR A 403 -4.87 -14.60 -4.87
C TYR A 403 -4.43 -16.00 -4.44
N SER A 404 -3.88 -16.14 -3.24
CA SER A 404 -3.39 -17.42 -2.76
C SER A 404 -4.52 -18.42 -2.48
N GLN A 405 -5.69 -17.91 -2.08
CA GLN A 405 -6.93 -18.66 -2.06
C GLN A 405 -7.89 -18.12 -3.11
N ASN A 406 -8.50 -19.03 -3.88
CA ASN A 406 -9.50 -18.67 -4.87
C ASN A 406 -10.82 -18.27 -4.19
N PRO A 407 -11.21 -16.99 -4.24
CA PRO A 407 -12.50 -16.56 -3.71
C PRO A 407 -13.69 -17.03 -4.57
N PHE A 408 -13.45 -17.50 -5.81
CA PHE A 408 -14.48 -17.79 -6.82
C PHE A 408 -14.45 -19.25 -7.29
N ARG A 409 -15.43 -20.03 -6.83
CA ARG A 409 -15.63 -21.42 -7.29
C ARG A 409 -16.80 -21.46 -8.27
N TRP A 410 -16.55 -21.15 -9.54
CA TRP A 410 -17.58 -21.23 -10.60
C TRP A 410 -17.86 -22.66 -11.07
N HIS A 411 -17.04 -23.63 -10.65
CA HIS A 411 -17.23 -25.04 -10.96
C HIS A 411 -16.85 -25.91 -9.74
N PRO A 412 -17.60 -27.00 -9.44
CA PRO A 412 -17.34 -27.84 -8.27
C PRO A 412 -15.93 -28.44 -8.21
N ARG A 413 -15.29 -28.70 -9.35
CA ARG A 413 -13.92 -29.24 -9.37
C ARG A 413 -12.85 -28.24 -8.89
N ILE A 414 -13.13 -26.95 -8.89
CA ILE A 414 -12.15 -25.93 -8.51
C ILE A 414 -11.87 -26.01 -7.01
N ARG A 415 -10.58 -26.20 -6.69
CA ARG A 415 -10.02 -26.12 -5.33
C ARG A 415 -9.67 -24.68 -5.01
N ARG A 416 -9.94 -24.25 -3.77
CA ARG A 416 -9.75 -22.86 -3.34
C ARG A 416 -8.29 -22.59 -2.98
N GLU A 417 -7.71 -23.49 -2.22
CA GLU A 417 -6.34 -23.51 -1.69
C GLU A 417 -5.22 -23.54 -2.75
N ASP A 418 -5.57 -23.67 -4.04
CA ASP A 418 -4.59 -23.63 -5.13
C ASP A 418 -4.43 -22.24 -5.75
N GLY A 419 -5.30 -21.29 -5.42
CA GLY A 419 -5.21 -19.89 -5.84
C GLY A 419 -5.96 -19.53 -7.12
N PHE A 420 -5.93 -18.23 -7.44
CA PHE A 420 -6.69 -17.62 -8.53
C PHE A 420 -5.92 -16.45 -9.15
N LEU A 421 -6.02 -16.29 -10.47
CA LEU A 421 -5.40 -15.18 -11.20
C LEU A 421 -6.41 -14.41 -12.06
N ARG A 422 -6.12 -13.12 -12.26
CA ARG A 422 -6.70 -12.26 -13.31
C ARG A 422 -5.57 -11.73 -14.17
N LEU A 423 -5.59 -12.02 -15.47
CA LEU A 423 -4.52 -11.68 -16.39
C LEU A 423 -4.99 -10.73 -17.50
N VAL A 424 -4.15 -9.76 -17.83
CA VAL A 424 -4.30 -8.83 -18.96
C VAL A 424 -2.96 -8.65 -19.68
N VAL A 425 -3.01 -8.18 -20.92
CA VAL A 425 -1.83 -7.67 -21.64
C VAL A 425 -1.79 -6.15 -21.47
N GLY A 426 -0.59 -5.58 -21.35
CA GLY A 426 -0.40 -4.17 -21.01
C GLY A 426 -0.42 -3.94 -19.50
N PHE A 427 -0.51 -2.69 -19.06
CA PHE A 427 -0.50 -2.37 -17.62
C PHE A 427 -1.69 -2.96 -16.86
N GLY A 428 -1.45 -3.31 -15.58
CA GLY A 428 -2.38 -4.05 -14.73
C GLY A 428 -3.63 -3.29 -14.27
N THR A 429 -3.77 -2.01 -14.62
CA THR A 429 -4.96 -1.18 -14.35
C THR A 429 -6.25 -1.89 -14.73
N ARG A 430 -6.26 -2.66 -15.83
CA ARG A 430 -7.43 -3.40 -16.32
C ARG A 430 -7.63 -4.78 -15.67
N ALA A 431 -6.58 -5.36 -15.09
CA ALA A 431 -6.72 -6.56 -14.27
C ALA A 431 -7.46 -6.22 -12.96
N VAL A 432 -7.16 -5.03 -12.46
CA VAL A 432 -7.63 -4.46 -11.19
C VAL A 432 -9.02 -3.81 -11.33
N GLN A 433 -9.21 -2.97 -12.34
CA GLN A 433 -10.46 -2.25 -12.62
C GLN A 433 -11.14 -2.80 -13.86
N ARG A 434 -12.46 -2.96 -13.84
CA ARG A 434 -13.22 -3.26 -15.05
C ARG A 434 -13.65 -1.96 -15.72
N VAL A 435 -13.30 -1.79 -17.00
CA VAL A 435 -13.69 -0.63 -17.79
C VAL A 435 -14.53 -1.10 -18.97
N GLY A 436 -15.85 -0.89 -18.88
CA GLY A 436 -16.81 -1.12 -19.96
C GLY A 436 -16.85 -2.56 -20.45
N ASN A 437 -16.72 -2.72 -21.78
CA ASN A 437 -16.83 -3.97 -22.52
C ASN A 437 -15.50 -4.70 -22.69
N ASP A 438 -14.64 -4.62 -21.68
CA ASP A 438 -13.29 -5.20 -21.70
C ASP A 438 -13.07 -6.10 -20.49
N PHE A 439 -12.44 -7.26 -20.71
CA PHE A 439 -12.46 -8.38 -19.77
C PHE A 439 -11.08 -8.99 -19.56
N PRO A 440 -10.58 -9.06 -18.31
CA PRO A 440 -9.38 -9.81 -18.00
C PRO A 440 -9.66 -11.32 -18.06
N ARG A 441 -8.61 -12.11 -18.30
CA ARG A 441 -8.69 -13.57 -18.26
C ARG A 441 -8.66 -14.05 -16.81
N THR A 442 -9.76 -14.63 -16.34
CA THR A 442 -9.85 -15.27 -15.01
C THR A 442 -9.41 -16.73 -15.02
N VAL A 443 -8.59 -17.13 -14.05
CA VAL A 443 -7.91 -18.42 -14.02
C VAL A 443 -7.96 -19.02 -12.63
N ALA A 444 -8.55 -20.21 -12.48
CA ALA A 444 -8.43 -21.00 -11.28
C ALA A 444 -7.15 -21.83 -11.38
N LEU A 445 -6.17 -21.61 -10.50
CA LEU A 445 -4.87 -22.29 -10.59
C LEU A 445 -4.95 -23.79 -10.35
N SER A 446 -6.03 -24.27 -9.71
CA SER A 446 -6.31 -25.71 -9.61
C SER A 446 -6.62 -26.36 -10.96
N HIS A 447 -7.25 -25.62 -11.88
CA HIS A 447 -7.66 -26.05 -13.22
C HIS A 447 -7.52 -24.89 -14.23
N PRO A 448 -6.28 -24.53 -14.64
CA PRO A 448 -6.01 -23.28 -15.38
C PRO A 448 -6.74 -23.16 -16.73
N GLU A 449 -7.02 -24.29 -17.37
CA GLU A 449 -7.72 -24.35 -18.66
C GLU A 449 -9.25 -24.24 -18.53
N LEU A 450 -9.80 -24.40 -17.32
CA LEU A 450 -11.24 -24.34 -17.09
C LEU A 450 -11.73 -22.89 -17.12
N ARG A 451 -12.62 -22.58 -18.07
CA ARG A 451 -13.19 -21.24 -18.25
C ARG A 451 -14.58 -21.12 -17.64
N PRO A 452 -14.97 -19.94 -17.13
CA PRO A 452 -16.38 -19.64 -16.87
C PRO A 452 -17.22 -19.59 -18.15
N GLN A 453 -16.65 -19.07 -19.25
CA GLN A 453 -17.32 -18.92 -20.55
C GLN A 453 -17.43 -20.26 -21.28
N THR A 454 -18.59 -20.52 -21.88
CA THR A 454 -18.85 -21.75 -22.64
C THR A 454 -19.04 -21.42 -24.12
N GLY A 455 -18.16 -21.98 -24.97
CA GLY A 455 -18.22 -21.79 -26.41
C GLY A 455 -17.53 -20.51 -26.90
N GLU A 456 -17.24 -20.48 -28.19
CA GLU A 456 -16.34 -19.47 -28.76
C GLU A 456 -16.94 -18.06 -28.85
N GLN A 457 -18.24 -17.95 -29.07
CA GLN A 457 -18.93 -16.65 -29.11
C GLN A 457 -18.81 -15.92 -27.77
N GLU A 458 -18.92 -16.65 -26.65
CA GLU A 458 -18.70 -16.08 -25.33
C GLU A 458 -17.24 -15.71 -25.11
N ILE A 459 -16.29 -16.53 -25.57
CA ILE A 459 -14.86 -16.21 -25.48
C ILE A 459 -14.54 -14.91 -26.24
N ARG A 460 -15.11 -14.70 -27.44
CA ARG A 460 -14.96 -13.45 -28.23
C ARG A 460 -15.62 -12.23 -27.57
N LYS A 461 -16.74 -12.45 -26.88
CA LYS A 461 -17.47 -11.39 -26.18
C LYS A 461 -16.74 -10.97 -24.90
N TYR A 462 -16.19 -11.92 -24.18
CA TYR A 462 -15.55 -11.76 -22.87
C TYR A 462 -14.03 -11.89 -22.95
N SER A 463 -13.42 -11.23 -23.93
CA SER A 463 -11.97 -11.12 -24.08
C SER A 463 -11.49 -9.69 -23.89
N GLN A 464 -10.19 -9.54 -23.68
CA GLN A 464 -9.58 -8.23 -23.67
C GLN A 464 -9.60 -7.62 -25.08
N ARG A 465 -9.92 -6.32 -25.20
CA ARG A 465 -9.98 -5.53 -26.45
C ARG A 465 -9.10 -4.29 -26.43
N TYR A 466 -8.89 -3.71 -25.27
CA TYR A 466 -8.04 -2.53 -25.09
C TYR A 466 -6.90 -2.83 -24.12
N MET A 467 -5.80 -2.14 -24.28
CA MET A 467 -4.65 -2.24 -23.39
C MET A 467 -4.13 -0.86 -23.01
N ASP A 468 -3.69 -0.76 -21.76
CA ASP A 468 -3.06 0.46 -21.24
C ASP A 468 -1.55 0.35 -21.49
N VAL A 469 -1.00 1.35 -22.16
CA VAL A 469 0.42 1.41 -22.54
C VAL A 469 0.98 2.80 -22.31
N LEU A 470 2.30 2.88 -22.12
CA LEU A 470 3.00 4.15 -22.09
C LEU A 470 3.46 4.46 -23.51
N ASP A 471 2.84 5.47 -24.12
CA ASP A 471 3.23 5.99 -25.43
C ASP A 471 4.44 6.91 -25.26
N LEU A 472 5.61 6.43 -25.68
CA LEU A 472 6.88 7.16 -25.52
C LEU A 472 6.99 8.36 -26.46
N LYS A 473 6.17 8.44 -27.52
CA LYS A 473 6.10 9.60 -28.41
C LYS A 473 5.19 10.67 -27.82
N ALA A 474 4.00 10.28 -27.38
CA ALA A 474 3.04 11.18 -26.75
C ALA A 474 3.43 11.55 -25.30
N ARG A 475 4.40 10.83 -24.71
CA ARG A 475 4.82 10.96 -23.31
C ARG A 475 3.62 10.86 -22.36
N ALA A 476 2.76 9.87 -22.59
CA ALA A 476 1.53 9.72 -21.81
C ALA A 476 1.08 8.27 -21.73
N LEU A 477 0.41 7.93 -20.63
CA LEU A 477 -0.35 6.70 -20.54
C LEU A 477 -1.57 6.81 -21.47
N ARG A 478 -1.77 5.82 -22.34
CA ARG A 478 -2.90 5.76 -23.26
C ARG A 478 -3.56 4.39 -23.24
N THR A 479 -4.88 4.39 -23.36
CA THR A 479 -5.68 3.18 -23.61
C THR A 479 -5.93 3.09 -25.10
N LEU A 480 -5.44 2.03 -25.74
CA LEU A 480 -5.58 1.83 -27.19
C LEU A 480 -6.13 0.42 -27.50
N PRO A 481 -6.81 0.23 -28.65
CA PRO A 481 -7.19 -1.09 -29.12
C PRO A 481 -5.97 -2.00 -29.31
N ILE A 482 -6.11 -3.28 -28.97
CA ILE A 482 -5.02 -4.25 -29.05
C ILE A 482 -4.47 -4.39 -30.47
N GLU A 483 -5.34 -4.33 -31.48
CA GLU A 483 -4.98 -4.48 -32.89
C GLU A 483 -4.09 -3.32 -33.40
N GLU A 484 -4.17 -2.14 -32.78
CA GLU A 484 -3.30 -1.00 -33.12
C GLU A 484 -1.88 -1.18 -32.57
N ILE A 485 -1.74 -1.93 -31.48
CA ILE A 485 -0.45 -2.14 -30.79
C ILE A 485 0.16 -3.46 -31.21
N LEU A 486 -0.47 -4.59 -30.89
CA LEU A 486 0.10 -5.91 -31.09
C LEU A 486 0.08 -6.32 -32.55
N GLN A 487 1.25 -6.62 -33.10
CA GLN A 487 1.42 -7.14 -34.45
C GLN A 487 2.15 -8.50 -34.39
N GLY A 488 2.20 -9.19 -35.53
CA GLY A 488 2.76 -10.55 -35.63
C GLY A 488 4.22 -10.71 -35.18
N ASP A 489 4.99 -9.62 -35.13
CA ASP A 489 6.38 -9.54 -34.67
C ASP A 489 6.52 -9.39 -33.15
N PHE A 490 5.43 -9.23 -32.39
CA PHE A 490 5.50 -9.13 -30.93
C PHE A 490 6.01 -10.46 -30.31
N PRO A 491 7.13 -10.46 -29.55
CA PRO A 491 7.79 -11.70 -29.11
C PRO A 491 6.91 -12.65 -28.29
N ALA A 492 6.09 -12.09 -27.40
CA ALA A 492 5.23 -12.87 -26.50
C ALA A 492 3.83 -13.17 -27.08
N LEU A 493 3.54 -12.78 -28.33
CA LEU A 493 2.20 -12.87 -28.94
C LEU A 493 1.59 -14.27 -28.81
N ARG A 494 2.40 -15.32 -29.09
CA ARG A 494 1.95 -16.72 -29.02
C ARG A 494 1.53 -17.19 -27.63
N HIS A 495 1.99 -16.53 -26.57
CA HIS A 495 1.68 -16.89 -25.19
C HIS A 495 0.43 -16.18 -24.70
N VAL A 496 0.17 -14.97 -25.18
CA VAL A 496 -0.93 -14.12 -24.72
C VAL A 496 -2.18 -14.19 -25.60
N ALA A 497 -2.03 -14.44 -26.90
CA ALA A 497 -3.10 -14.38 -27.88
C ALA A 497 -3.32 -15.70 -28.62
N SER A 498 -4.53 -15.84 -29.15
CA SER A 498 -4.95 -16.81 -30.15
C SER A 498 -5.48 -16.09 -31.38
N LEU A 499 -5.59 -16.80 -32.50
CA LEU A 499 -6.07 -16.24 -33.76
C LEU A 499 -7.56 -16.58 -33.92
N ASP A 500 -8.37 -15.55 -34.18
CA ASP A 500 -9.79 -15.71 -34.46
C ASP A 500 -10.07 -15.78 -35.98
N ARG A 501 -10.50 -16.94 -36.46
CA ARG A 501 -10.89 -17.17 -37.86
C ARG A 501 -12.39 -16.95 -38.12
N GLY A 502 -13.15 -16.49 -37.12
CA GLY A 502 -14.60 -16.28 -37.20
C GLY A 502 -15.39 -17.52 -36.75
N ASP A 503 -15.17 -18.65 -37.42
CA ASP A 503 -15.87 -19.90 -37.10
C ASP A 503 -15.18 -20.72 -36.00
N TYR A 504 -13.88 -20.52 -35.81
CA TYR A 504 -13.08 -21.20 -34.81
C TYR A 504 -11.92 -20.33 -34.28
N ILE A 505 -11.47 -20.65 -33.07
CA ILE A 505 -10.30 -20.03 -32.43
C ILE A 505 -9.14 -21.04 -32.46
N ILE A 506 -7.97 -20.63 -32.99
CA ILE A 506 -6.78 -21.49 -33.07
C ILE A 506 -5.56 -20.88 -32.37
N PRO A 507 -4.70 -21.72 -31.77
CA PRO A 507 -3.46 -21.26 -31.19
C PRO A 507 -2.48 -20.76 -32.26
N ILE A 508 -1.65 -19.78 -31.90
CA ILE A 508 -0.57 -19.28 -32.77
C ILE A 508 0.61 -20.26 -32.69
N LEU A 509 0.80 -21.05 -33.76
CA LEU A 509 1.84 -22.07 -33.84
C LEU A 509 3.19 -21.51 -34.30
N ALA A 510 3.17 -20.60 -35.27
CA ALA A 510 4.35 -19.94 -35.83
C ALA A 510 4.16 -18.41 -35.87
N ARG A 511 5.25 -17.65 -35.97
CA ARG A 511 5.16 -16.19 -36.15
C ARG A 511 4.39 -15.89 -37.45
N PRO A 512 3.24 -15.20 -37.38
CA PRO A 512 2.49 -14.86 -38.57
C PRO A 512 3.28 -13.86 -39.42
N SER A 513 3.16 -13.96 -40.75
CA SER A 513 3.76 -13.01 -41.68
C SER A 513 3.18 -11.61 -41.46
N SER A 514 4.04 -10.59 -41.58
CA SER A 514 3.64 -9.18 -41.50
C SER A 514 2.55 -8.88 -42.53
N GLY A 515 1.44 -8.28 -42.10
CA GLY A 515 0.34 -7.85 -42.99
C GLY A 515 -0.83 -8.83 -43.15
N SER A 516 -0.93 -9.88 -42.31
CA SER A 516 -2.17 -10.66 -42.23
C SER A 516 -3.23 -9.90 -41.42
N ASP A 517 -4.47 -9.79 -41.93
CA ASP A 517 -5.67 -9.29 -41.23
C ASP A 517 -6.09 -10.26 -40.11
N SER A 518 -5.19 -10.43 -39.15
CA SER A 518 -5.32 -11.40 -38.06
C SER A 518 -5.99 -10.73 -36.88
N ARG A 519 -7.23 -11.14 -36.60
CA ARG A 519 -7.96 -10.73 -35.40
C ARG A 519 -7.37 -11.44 -34.19
N TRP A 520 -6.57 -10.72 -33.41
CA TRP A 520 -5.96 -11.23 -32.19
C TRP A 520 -6.98 -11.31 -31.07
N LEU A 521 -7.10 -12.48 -30.45
CA LEU A 521 -7.95 -12.70 -29.30
C LEU A 521 -7.09 -13.03 -28.08
N ILE A 522 -7.18 -12.21 -27.03
CA ILE A 522 -6.40 -12.44 -25.81
C ILE A 522 -7.01 -13.60 -25.02
N THR A 523 -6.29 -14.72 -24.97
CA THR A 523 -6.76 -15.97 -24.36
C THR A 523 -5.82 -16.51 -23.30
N PHE A 524 -4.52 -16.22 -23.40
CA PHE A 524 -3.43 -16.80 -22.62
C PHE A 524 -3.31 -18.34 -22.68
N ASP A 525 -3.94 -19.00 -23.66
CA ASP A 525 -4.05 -20.47 -23.66
C ASP A 525 -2.70 -21.18 -23.63
N ARG A 526 -1.71 -20.68 -24.36
CA ARG A 526 -0.36 -21.26 -24.37
C ARG A 526 0.40 -21.00 -23.07
N LEU A 527 0.22 -19.83 -22.46
CA LEU A 527 0.78 -19.52 -21.14
C LEU A 527 0.18 -20.43 -20.05
N LEU A 528 -1.14 -20.64 -20.08
CA LEU A 528 -1.86 -21.44 -19.06
C LEU A 528 -1.64 -22.95 -19.21
N LYS A 529 -1.23 -23.41 -20.39
CA LYS A 529 -0.78 -24.79 -20.64
C LYS A 529 0.67 -25.02 -20.22
N ASP A 530 1.44 -23.97 -19.99
CA ASP A 530 2.83 -24.08 -19.53
C ASP A 530 2.88 -24.45 -18.05
N ARG A 531 3.36 -25.67 -17.77
CA ARG A 531 3.49 -26.19 -16.41
C ARG A 531 4.48 -25.39 -15.57
N THR A 532 5.55 -24.87 -16.18
CA THR A 532 6.57 -24.09 -15.48
C THR A 532 5.95 -22.81 -14.93
N PHE A 533 5.18 -22.09 -15.74
CA PHE A 533 4.47 -20.89 -15.29
C PHE A 533 3.48 -21.19 -14.16
N ILE A 534 2.62 -22.20 -14.33
CA ILE A 534 1.60 -22.55 -13.34
C ILE A 534 2.22 -23.00 -12.02
N GLN A 535 3.30 -23.78 -12.06
CA GLN A 535 4.02 -24.18 -10.84
C GLN A 535 4.67 -23.00 -10.15
N LEU A 536 5.34 -22.12 -10.91
CA LEU A 536 5.99 -20.91 -10.41
C LEU A 536 4.99 -20.02 -9.64
N ILE A 537 3.89 -19.63 -10.28
CA ILE A 537 2.93 -18.70 -9.66
C ILE A 537 2.20 -19.33 -8.47
N ARG A 538 1.89 -20.64 -8.50
CA ARG A 538 1.31 -21.36 -7.36
C ARG A 538 2.28 -21.39 -6.18
N ARG A 539 3.58 -21.63 -6.44
CA ARG A 539 4.58 -21.66 -5.38
C ARG A 539 4.77 -20.27 -4.76
N VAL A 540 4.85 -19.22 -5.58
CA VAL A 540 4.90 -17.82 -5.10
C VAL A 540 3.75 -17.53 -4.15
N LEU A 541 2.51 -17.81 -4.56
CA LEU A 541 1.32 -17.53 -3.75
C LEU A 541 1.28 -18.36 -2.46
N LYS A 542 1.60 -19.67 -2.54
CA LYS A 542 1.60 -20.55 -1.36
C LYS A 542 2.66 -20.18 -0.34
N LYS A 543 3.88 -19.87 -0.81
CA LYS A 543 4.99 -19.47 0.06
C LYS A 543 4.66 -18.18 0.81
N LEU A 544 4.09 -17.19 0.12
CA LEU A 544 3.61 -15.97 0.77
C LEU A 544 2.51 -16.25 1.81
N GLU A 545 1.49 -17.06 1.47
CA GLU A 545 0.43 -17.44 2.41
C GLU A 545 0.96 -18.17 3.65
N GLN A 546 1.93 -19.08 3.48
CA GLN A 546 2.56 -19.83 4.57
C GLN A 546 3.27 -18.91 5.58
N PHE A 547 4.08 -17.96 5.09
CA PHE A 547 4.78 -17.00 5.94
C PHE A 547 3.82 -16.01 6.60
N HIS A 548 2.82 -15.53 5.87
CA HIS A 548 1.79 -14.64 6.41
C HIS A 548 0.83 -15.34 7.37
N ARG A 549 0.75 -16.68 7.34
CA ARG A 549 -0.26 -17.50 8.05
C ARG A 549 -1.70 -17.05 7.76
N TRP A 550 -1.88 -16.42 6.61
CA TRP A 550 -3.11 -15.79 6.18
C TRP A 550 -3.11 -15.72 4.66
N PRO A 551 -4.28 -15.87 3.99
CA PRO A 551 -4.35 -15.74 2.54
C PRO A 551 -3.83 -14.38 2.08
N VAL A 552 -3.17 -14.32 0.93
CA VAL A 552 -2.59 -13.08 0.39
C VAL A 552 -3.11 -12.79 -1.00
N ASP A 553 -3.13 -11.51 -1.37
CA ASP A 553 -3.25 -11.07 -2.74
C ASP A 553 -2.03 -10.24 -3.19
N ILE A 554 -1.63 -10.46 -4.44
CA ILE A 554 -0.49 -9.81 -5.08
C ILE A 554 -0.91 -9.13 -6.38
N GLU A 555 -0.26 -8.02 -6.69
CA GLU A 555 -0.26 -7.42 -8.03
C GLU A 555 1.12 -7.65 -8.65
N PHE A 556 1.16 -8.04 -9.92
CA PHE A 556 2.41 -8.37 -10.61
C PHE A 556 2.38 -8.05 -12.09
N THR A 557 3.56 -7.93 -12.68
CA THR A 557 3.78 -7.99 -14.14
C THR A 557 4.71 -9.15 -14.49
N ILE A 558 4.64 -9.61 -15.72
CA ILE A 558 5.47 -10.69 -16.24
C ILE A 558 6.07 -10.25 -17.57
N ASP A 559 7.39 -10.36 -17.65
CA ASP A 559 8.09 -10.38 -18.93
C ASP A 559 8.32 -11.84 -19.35
N ILE A 560 8.04 -12.11 -20.63
CA ILE A 560 8.15 -13.45 -21.21
C ILE A 560 9.28 -13.39 -22.23
N GLU A 561 10.36 -14.10 -21.93
CA GLU A 561 11.50 -14.27 -22.82
C GLU A 561 11.39 -15.66 -23.48
N PRO A 562 11.04 -15.74 -24.78
CA PRO A 562 10.88 -17.02 -25.44
C PRO A 562 12.27 -17.60 -25.78
N GLU A 563 12.69 -18.70 -25.15
CA GLU A 563 13.87 -19.46 -25.57
C GLU A 563 13.48 -20.64 -26.48
N ALA A 564 14.50 -21.31 -27.04
CA ALA A 564 14.34 -22.36 -28.05
C ALA A 564 13.65 -23.64 -27.53
N ARG A 565 13.72 -23.93 -26.22
CA ARG A 565 13.13 -25.14 -25.60
C ARG A 565 12.21 -24.85 -24.41
N HIS A 566 12.46 -23.78 -23.67
CA HIS A 566 11.65 -23.34 -22.53
C HIS A 566 11.37 -21.83 -22.64
N CYS A 567 10.39 -21.31 -21.91
CA CYS A 567 10.20 -19.85 -21.80
C CYS A 567 10.66 -19.43 -20.42
N ASN A 568 11.47 -18.37 -20.36
CA ASN A 568 11.83 -17.76 -19.10
C ASN A 568 10.76 -16.73 -18.72
N TYR A 569 10.39 -16.74 -17.45
CA TYR A 569 9.36 -15.86 -16.89
C TYR A 569 10.01 -15.01 -15.80
N THR A 570 9.94 -13.70 -15.93
CA THR A 570 10.35 -12.77 -14.88
C THR A 570 9.10 -12.12 -14.30
N ILE A 571 8.78 -12.45 -13.06
CA ILE A 571 7.66 -11.89 -12.30
C ILE A 571 8.17 -10.68 -11.53
N HIS A 572 7.63 -9.50 -11.86
CA HIS A 572 7.87 -8.28 -11.09
C HIS A 572 6.73 -8.08 -10.09
N LEU A 573 7.05 -8.06 -8.80
CA LEU A 573 6.07 -7.84 -7.75
C LEU A 573 5.79 -6.35 -7.58
N LEU A 574 4.51 -5.98 -7.71
CA LEU A 574 4.04 -4.60 -7.65
C LEU A 574 3.24 -4.30 -6.38
N GLN A 575 2.66 -5.31 -5.74
CA GLN A 575 1.97 -5.20 -4.45
C GLN A 575 1.85 -6.59 -3.82
N CYS A 576 1.90 -6.66 -2.49
CA CYS A 576 1.56 -7.86 -1.73
C CYS A 576 0.90 -7.44 -0.42
N ARG A 577 -0.26 -8.02 -0.12
CA ARG A 577 -0.98 -7.77 1.13
C ARG A 577 -1.74 -9.01 1.59
N PRO A 578 -2.08 -9.10 2.89
CA PRO A 578 -3.04 -10.07 3.38
C PRO A 578 -4.42 -9.83 2.74
N GLN A 579 -5.02 -10.88 2.22
CA GLN A 579 -6.37 -10.86 1.67
C GLN A 579 -7.38 -10.63 2.80
N VAL A 580 -8.36 -9.77 2.55
CA VAL A 580 -9.47 -9.59 3.50
C VAL A 580 -10.38 -10.81 3.45
N SER A 581 -10.12 -11.75 4.36
CA SER A 581 -11.02 -12.84 4.70
C SER A 581 -11.73 -12.46 5.98
N ARG A 582 -13.07 -12.36 5.98
CA ARG A 582 -13.79 -12.07 7.22
C ARG A 582 -13.52 -13.19 8.21
N LYS A 583 -13.38 -12.81 9.50
CA LYS A 583 -13.38 -13.69 10.67
C LYS A 583 -14.65 -14.55 10.82
N GLU A 584 -15.57 -14.55 9.86
CA GLU A 584 -16.79 -15.34 9.86
C GLU A 584 -16.57 -16.71 9.18
N TYR A 585 -15.59 -17.48 9.64
CA TYR A 585 -15.75 -18.94 9.67
C TYR A 585 -16.58 -19.32 10.91
N GLN A 586 -17.72 -18.66 11.11
CA GLN A 586 -18.76 -19.28 11.91
C GLN A 586 -19.30 -20.44 11.08
N ALA A 587 -19.59 -21.58 11.69
CA ALA A 587 -20.25 -22.67 11.00
C ALA A 587 -21.62 -22.17 10.48
N VAL A 588 -21.68 -21.75 9.21
CA VAL A 588 -22.92 -21.30 8.60
C VAL A 588 -23.78 -22.52 8.29
N GLN A 589 -24.70 -22.81 9.21
CA GLN A 589 -25.71 -23.84 9.02
C GLN A 589 -26.82 -23.31 8.11
N LEU A 590 -27.02 -23.98 6.98
CA LEU A 590 -28.22 -23.75 6.17
C LEU A 590 -29.43 -24.33 6.91
N PRO A 591 -30.59 -23.65 6.90
CA PRO A 591 -31.83 -24.22 7.42
C PRO A 591 -32.17 -25.52 6.69
N GLU A 592 -32.65 -26.53 7.43
CA GLU A 592 -33.00 -27.85 6.87
C GLU A 592 -34.12 -27.76 5.82
N SER A 593 -35.08 -26.88 6.06
CA SER A 593 -36.14 -26.53 5.12
C SER A 593 -36.58 -25.08 5.31
N VAL A 594 -37.04 -24.46 4.22
CA VAL A 594 -37.63 -23.13 4.20
C VAL A 594 -38.93 -23.27 3.39
N ASP A 595 -40.04 -22.85 3.96
CA ASP A 595 -41.33 -22.87 3.26
C ASP A 595 -41.26 -22.01 2.00
N SER A 596 -41.83 -22.49 0.90
CA SER A 596 -41.80 -21.80 -0.39
C SER A 596 -42.46 -20.42 -0.34
N ALA A 597 -43.42 -20.22 0.57
CA ALA A 597 -44.07 -18.93 0.81
C ALA A 597 -43.15 -17.90 1.46
N ASP A 598 -42.14 -18.36 2.22
CA ASP A 598 -41.22 -17.50 2.97
C ASP A 598 -39.91 -17.27 2.23
N LEU A 599 -39.66 -18.00 1.15
CA LEU A 599 -38.49 -17.83 0.30
C LEU A 599 -38.62 -16.55 -0.54
N ILE A 600 -37.62 -15.66 -0.42
CA ILE A 600 -37.50 -14.43 -1.21
C ILE A 600 -36.54 -14.63 -2.36
N PHE A 601 -35.40 -15.26 -2.13
CA PHE A 601 -34.48 -15.61 -3.21
C PHE A 601 -33.62 -16.85 -2.89
N ARG A 602 -33.15 -17.51 -3.94
CA ARG A 602 -32.17 -18.60 -3.87
C ARG A 602 -31.18 -18.47 -5.02
N THR A 603 -29.90 -18.61 -4.72
CA THR A 603 -28.84 -18.70 -5.74
C THR A 603 -27.80 -19.74 -5.34
N SER A 604 -27.15 -20.32 -6.34
CA SER A 604 -26.08 -21.30 -6.18
C SER A 604 -24.75 -20.87 -6.80
N GLU A 605 -24.73 -19.71 -7.46
CA GLU A 605 -23.59 -19.25 -8.23
C GLU A 605 -22.74 -18.29 -7.40
N LEU A 606 -21.43 -18.54 -7.34
CA LEU A 606 -20.43 -17.66 -6.72
C LEU A 606 -20.81 -17.21 -5.29
N VAL A 607 -21.39 -18.14 -4.53
CA VAL A 607 -21.92 -17.88 -3.19
C VAL A 607 -20.78 -17.58 -2.20
N PRO A 608 -20.82 -16.42 -1.51
CA PRO A 608 -19.91 -16.09 -0.41
C PRO A 608 -20.25 -16.91 0.85
N HIS A 609 -19.47 -16.75 1.92
CA HIS A 609 -19.74 -17.38 3.21
C HIS A 609 -20.18 -16.31 4.21
N GLY A 610 -21.32 -16.49 4.89
CA GLY A 610 -21.77 -15.57 5.94
C GLY A 610 -23.28 -15.57 6.20
N VAL A 611 -23.70 -14.76 7.16
CA VAL A 611 -25.12 -14.55 7.53
C VAL A 611 -25.42 -13.06 7.62
N ILE A 612 -26.58 -12.63 7.09
CA ILE A 612 -27.11 -11.27 7.28
C ILE A 612 -28.43 -11.39 8.03
N PRO A 613 -28.44 -11.10 9.34
CA PRO A 613 -29.64 -11.21 10.13
C PRO A 613 -30.50 -9.95 10.07
N ASP A 614 -31.81 -10.15 10.18
CA ASP A 614 -32.83 -9.12 10.43
C ASP A 614 -32.77 -7.93 9.45
N VAL A 615 -32.74 -8.21 8.14
CA VAL A 615 -32.83 -7.17 7.11
C VAL A 615 -34.24 -6.59 7.13
N ARG A 616 -34.32 -5.28 7.37
CA ARG A 616 -35.58 -4.53 7.42
C ARG A 616 -36.01 -4.04 6.05
N TYR A 617 -35.09 -3.44 5.27
CA TYR A 617 -35.45 -2.84 3.99
C TYR A 617 -34.85 -3.58 2.80
N ILE A 618 -35.65 -3.71 1.74
CA ILE A 618 -35.18 -4.14 0.41
C ILE A 618 -35.33 -2.96 -0.53
N VAL A 619 -34.22 -2.45 -1.06
CA VAL A 619 -34.23 -1.47 -2.15
C VAL A 619 -34.15 -2.24 -3.46
N TYR A 620 -35.25 -2.28 -4.19
CA TYR A 620 -35.43 -3.08 -5.39
C TYR A 620 -35.53 -2.20 -6.64
N VAL A 621 -34.67 -2.45 -7.62
CA VAL A 621 -34.73 -1.86 -8.96
C VAL A 621 -35.25 -2.93 -9.92
N PRO A 622 -36.50 -2.87 -10.40
CA PRO A 622 -37.03 -3.89 -11.30
C PRO A 622 -36.28 -3.89 -12.64
N ALA A 623 -35.81 -5.05 -13.08
CA ALA A 623 -34.97 -5.16 -14.26
C ALA A 623 -35.67 -4.68 -15.54
N ASP A 624 -36.97 -4.96 -15.67
CA ASP A 624 -37.77 -4.53 -16.82
C ASP A 624 -38.02 -3.02 -16.82
N ALA A 625 -38.26 -2.44 -15.63
CA ALA A 625 -38.45 -1.01 -15.49
C ALA A 625 -37.18 -0.24 -15.85
N TYR A 626 -36.03 -0.71 -15.37
CA TYR A 626 -34.72 -0.11 -15.67
C TYR A 626 -34.36 -0.21 -17.16
N ARG A 627 -34.62 -1.36 -17.80
CA ARG A 627 -34.37 -1.56 -19.24
C ARG A 627 -35.20 -0.63 -20.13
N ARG A 628 -36.42 -0.29 -19.72
CA ARG A 628 -37.30 0.62 -20.48
C ARG A 628 -36.81 2.08 -20.46
N VAL A 629 -35.96 2.45 -19.51
CA VAL A 629 -35.37 3.80 -19.46
C VAL A 629 -34.35 3.95 -20.59
N LYS A 630 -34.69 4.77 -21.60
CA LYS A 630 -33.79 5.07 -22.72
C LYS A 630 -32.83 6.23 -22.43
N SER A 631 -33.23 7.16 -21.55
CA SER A 631 -32.44 8.35 -21.23
C SER A 631 -31.25 8.00 -20.34
N HIS A 632 -30.04 8.34 -20.80
CA HIS A 632 -28.82 8.19 -20.02
C HIS A 632 -28.85 9.01 -18.73
N VAL A 633 -29.38 10.25 -18.81
CA VAL A 633 -29.52 11.15 -17.67
C VAL A 633 -30.43 10.54 -16.61
N GLN A 634 -31.55 9.94 -17.02
CA GLN A 634 -32.49 9.33 -16.09
C GLN A 634 -31.88 8.09 -15.40
N LYS A 635 -31.07 7.28 -16.09
CA LYS A 635 -30.37 6.16 -15.45
C LYS A 635 -29.29 6.61 -14.46
N LEU A 636 -28.58 7.69 -14.76
CA LEU A 636 -27.66 8.31 -13.81
C LEU A 636 -28.40 8.84 -12.57
N GLU A 637 -29.59 9.41 -12.76
CA GLU A 637 -30.39 9.88 -11.62
C GLU A 637 -30.90 8.73 -10.76
N ILE A 638 -31.29 7.59 -11.35
CA ILE A 638 -31.61 6.37 -10.58
C ILE A 638 -30.45 5.99 -9.65
N ALA A 639 -29.20 6.03 -10.14
CA ALA A 639 -28.04 5.76 -9.29
C ALA A 639 -27.88 6.78 -8.15
N ARG A 640 -28.20 8.06 -8.39
CA ARG A 640 -28.19 9.09 -7.34
C ARG A 640 -29.31 8.92 -6.31
N VAL A 641 -30.50 8.46 -6.73
CA VAL A 641 -31.59 8.07 -5.83
C VAL A 641 -31.12 6.95 -4.90
N ILE A 642 -30.42 5.93 -5.45
CA ILE A 642 -29.79 4.88 -4.63
C ILE A 642 -28.81 5.48 -3.61
N GLY A 643 -27.93 6.41 -4.03
CA GLY A 643 -27.02 7.10 -3.11
C GLY A 643 -27.74 7.90 -2.02
N ARG A 644 -28.86 8.55 -2.33
CA ARG A 644 -29.72 9.23 -1.34
C ARG A 644 -30.38 8.25 -0.37
N LEU A 645 -30.89 7.11 -0.86
CA LEU A 645 -31.45 6.05 -0.02
C LEU A 645 -30.40 5.43 0.91
N ASN A 646 -29.20 5.18 0.39
CA ASN A 646 -28.07 4.68 1.16
C ASN A 646 -27.75 5.59 2.37
N ARG A 647 -27.85 6.92 2.20
CA ARG A 647 -27.70 7.90 3.28
C ARG A 647 -28.89 7.92 4.24
N LYS A 648 -30.12 7.80 3.72
CA LYS A 648 -31.34 7.80 4.54
C LYS A 648 -31.43 6.57 5.44
N LEU A 649 -30.92 5.43 4.98
CA LEU A 649 -31.05 4.13 5.63
C LEU A 649 -29.87 3.73 6.53
N THR A 650 -28.95 4.65 6.87
CA THR A 650 -27.74 4.34 7.66
C THR A 650 -27.99 3.64 9.01
N ARG A 651 -29.15 3.89 9.65
CA ARG A 651 -29.52 3.25 10.93
C ARG A 651 -30.28 1.93 10.78
N ALA A 652 -30.57 1.51 9.56
CA ALA A 652 -31.32 0.29 9.27
C ALA A 652 -30.46 -0.73 8.51
N ARG A 653 -30.75 -2.02 8.70
CA ARG A 653 -30.17 -3.07 7.85
C ARG A 653 -30.98 -3.16 6.56
N PHE A 654 -30.34 -2.92 5.43
CA PHE A 654 -30.98 -3.02 4.12
C PHE A 654 -30.10 -3.73 3.10
N ILE A 655 -30.73 -4.21 2.04
CA ILE A 655 -30.06 -4.81 0.88
C ILE A 655 -30.48 -4.10 -0.40
N LEU A 656 -29.65 -4.23 -1.42
CA LEU A 656 -29.91 -3.76 -2.78
C LEU A 656 -30.19 -4.96 -3.67
N VAL A 657 -31.25 -4.88 -4.47
CA VAL A 657 -31.62 -5.93 -5.44
C VAL A 657 -31.89 -5.23 -6.76
N GLY A 658 -31.22 -5.63 -7.84
CA GLY A 658 -31.46 -4.95 -9.12
C GLY A 658 -30.81 -5.60 -10.33
N PRO A 659 -30.95 -4.98 -11.51
CA PRO A 659 -30.54 -5.58 -12.77
C PRO A 659 -29.03 -5.58 -12.95
N GLY A 660 -28.53 -6.73 -13.40
CA GLY A 660 -27.15 -6.89 -13.86
C GLY A 660 -26.14 -6.42 -12.83
N ARG A 661 -25.04 -5.82 -13.31
CA ARG A 661 -23.89 -5.49 -12.46
C ARG A 661 -23.96 -4.06 -11.93
N TRP A 662 -23.91 -3.91 -10.61
CA TRP A 662 -23.82 -2.60 -9.99
C TRP A 662 -22.35 -2.17 -9.90
N GLY A 663 -22.08 -0.89 -10.19
CA GLY A 663 -20.71 -0.37 -10.32
C GLY A 663 -20.04 -0.62 -11.67
N SER A 664 -20.81 -0.99 -12.68
CA SER A 664 -20.37 -0.99 -14.07
C SER A 664 -20.28 0.43 -14.62
N SER A 665 -19.27 0.72 -15.44
CA SER A 665 -19.22 1.94 -16.24
C SER A 665 -20.25 1.95 -17.39
N ASP A 666 -20.73 0.76 -17.80
CA ASP A 666 -21.83 0.60 -18.76
C ASP A 666 -23.18 0.58 -18.04
N ILE A 667 -23.96 1.63 -18.24
CA ILE A 667 -25.27 1.89 -17.62
C ILE A 667 -26.40 1.02 -18.23
N ASN A 668 -26.12 0.31 -19.32
CA ASN A 668 -27.07 -0.63 -19.92
C ASN A 668 -26.96 -2.04 -19.35
N LEU A 669 -25.81 -2.38 -18.76
CA LEU A 669 -25.55 -3.69 -18.15
C LEU A 669 -25.85 -3.74 -16.65
N GLY A 670 -26.17 -2.60 -16.02
CA GLY A 670 -26.59 -2.50 -14.63
C GLY A 670 -26.61 -1.05 -14.13
N VAL A 671 -26.66 -0.86 -12.81
CA VAL A 671 -26.77 0.48 -12.19
C VAL A 671 -25.37 1.06 -11.94
N LYS A 672 -25.11 2.27 -12.45
CA LYS A 672 -23.80 2.95 -12.32
C LYS A 672 -23.68 3.62 -10.95
N VAL A 673 -23.30 2.84 -9.95
CA VAL A 673 -23.03 3.28 -8.57
C VAL A 673 -21.53 3.24 -8.26
N THR A 674 -21.06 4.16 -7.45
CA THR A 674 -19.74 4.08 -6.82
C THR A 674 -19.86 3.38 -5.46
N TYR A 675 -18.73 3.07 -4.81
CA TYR A 675 -18.74 2.58 -3.43
C TYR A 675 -19.52 3.53 -2.50
N ALA A 676 -19.32 4.85 -2.66
CA ALA A 676 -19.98 5.90 -1.89
C ALA A 676 -21.53 5.88 -2.00
N ASP A 677 -22.08 5.28 -3.05
CA ASP A 677 -23.52 5.23 -3.27
C ASP A 677 -24.21 4.06 -2.56
N ILE A 678 -23.46 3.04 -2.10
CA ILE A 678 -24.05 1.77 -1.62
C ILE A 678 -23.47 1.26 -0.29
N TYR A 679 -22.59 2.04 0.32
CA TYR A 679 -21.72 1.58 1.38
C TYR A 679 -22.41 1.11 2.69
N ASN A 680 -23.65 1.54 2.95
CA ASN A 680 -24.43 1.11 4.13
C ASN A 680 -25.22 -0.18 3.90
N ALA A 681 -25.33 -0.65 2.65
CA ALA A 681 -26.03 -1.88 2.32
C ALA A 681 -25.34 -3.11 2.93
N LYS A 682 -26.08 -4.20 3.16
CA LYS A 682 -25.52 -5.46 3.68
C LYS A 682 -25.35 -6.53 2.61
N ALA A 683 -26.11 -6.43 1.53
CA ALA A 683 -25.93 -7.26 0.35
C ALA A 683 -26.28 -6.48 -0.91
N LEU A 684 -25.69 -6.93 -2.01
CA LEU A 684 -25.94 -6.46 -3.36
C LEU A 684 -26.31 -7.67 -4.22
N ILE A 685 -27.60 -7.81 -4.53
CA ILE A 685 -28.15 -8.93 -5.29
C ILE A 685 -28.30 -8.52 -6.76
N GLU A 686 -27.43 -9.09 -7.59
CA GLU A 686 -27.30 -8.79 -9.02
C GLU A 686 -28.16 -9.76 -9.85
N VAL A 687 -29.33 -9.31 -10.29
CA VAL A 687 -30.33 -10.16 -10.97
C VAL A 687 -30.09 -10.17 -12.48
N THR A 688 -29.98 -11.36 -13.06
CA THR A 688 -29.76 -11.57 -14.50
C THR A 688 -30.83 -12.51 -15.09
N GLN A 689 -31.28 -12.23 -16.31
CA GLN A 689 -32.28 -13.02 -17.06
C GLN A 689 -31.62 -13.75 -18.24
N GLY A 690 -32.17 -14.91 -18.62
CA GLY A 690 -31.55 -15.87 -19.55
C GLY A 690 -31.24 -15.35 -20.97
N GLY A 691 -30.24 -15.98 -21.61
CA GLY A 691 -29.76 -15.65 -22.96
C GLY A 691 -28.62 -14.62 -23.00
N GLN A 692 -28.37 -13.93 -21.89
CA GLN A 692 -27.13 -13.21 -21.67
C GLN A 692 -26.27 -14.09 -20.77
N ALA A 693 -25.07 -14.50 -21.21
CA ALA A 693 -24.08 -14.95 -20.23
C ALA A 693 -24.04 -13.86 -19.16
N GLY A 694 -24.35 -14.19 -17.91
CA GLY A 694 -24.42 -13.22 -16.83
C GLY A 694 -23.16 -12.34 -16.92
N PRO A 695 -23.28 -11.00 -16.85
CA PRO A 695 -22.10 -10.15 -16.80
C PRO A 695 -21.20 -10.73 -15.70
N GLU A 696 -19.94 -11.02 -16.05
CA GLU A 696 -18.98 -11.54 -15.08
C GLU A 696 -19.07 -10.66 -13.82
N PRO A 697 -19.50 -11.24 -12.69
CA PRO A 697 -19.83 -10.40 -11.55
C PRO A 697 -18.53 -9.79 -11.00
N SER A 698 -18.63 -8.74 -10.18
CA SER A 698 -17.48 -7.87 -9.81
C SER A 698 -16.28 -8.58 -9.18
N TYR A 699 -16.44 -9.84 -8.82
CA TYR A 699 -15.45 -10.79 -8.32
C TYR A 699 -14.02 -10.56 -8.84
N GLY A 700 -13.15 -10.16 -7.90
CA GLY A 700 -11.70 -10.03 -8.10
C GLY A 700 -11.25 -8.66 -8.61
N THR A 701 -12.14 -7.65 -8.60
CA THR A 701 -11.78 -6.24 -8.82
C THR A 701 -11.61 -5.51 -7.48
N HIS A 702 -10.94 -4.33 -7.46
CA HIS A 702 -10.90 -3.49 -6.25
C HIS A 702 -12.29 -3.15 -5.75
N PHE A 703 -13.23 -2.81 -6.65
CA PHE A 703 -14.63 -2.56 -6.27
C PHE A 703 -15.25 -3.73 -5.50
N PHE A 704 -14.94 -4.97 -5.89
CA PHE A 704 -15.44 -6.14 -5.18
C PHE A 704 -14.76 -6.36 -3.84
N GLN A 705 -13.45 -6.13 -3.76
CA GLN A 705 -12.74 -6.16 -2.48
C GLN A 705 -13.31 -5.10 -1.53
N ASP A 706 -13.59 -3.90 -2.04
CA ASP A 706 -14.26 -2.83 -1.28
C ASP A 706 -15.60 -3.28 -0.71
N LEU A 707 -16.42 -4.00 -1.50
CA LEU A 707 -17.70 -4.56 -1.01
C LEU A 707 -17.47 -5.57 0.13
N LEU A 708 -16.57 -6.53 -0.08
CA LEU A 708 -16.30 -7.58 0.91
C LEU A 708 -15.77 -7.00 2.22
N GLU A 709 -14.86 -6.03 2.13
CA GLU A 709 -14.31 -5.29 3.25
C GLU A 709 -15.38 -4.51 4.01
N ALA A 710 -16.26 -3.84 3.28
CA ALA A 710 -17.29 -2.97 3.82
C ALA A 710 -18.48 -3.65 4.48
N GLY A 711 -18.46 -4.97 4.63
CA GLY A 711 -19.63 -5.67 5.17
C GLY A 711 -20.68 -6.05 4.11
N ILE A 712 -20.45 -5.78 2.83
CA ILE A 712 -21.45 -5.92 1.76
C ILE A 712 -21.25 -7.23 0.99
N TYR A 713 -22.26 -8.08 0.97
CA TYR A 713 -22.22 -9.36 0.27
C TYR A 713 -22.75 -9.24 -1.17
N PRO A 714 -21.88 -9.28 -2.20
CA PRO A 714 -22.31 -9.39 -3.59
C PRO A 714 -22.82 -10.81 -3.88
N LEU A 715 -24.01 -10.90 -4.47
CA LEU A 715 -24.71 -12.15 -4.76
C LEU A 715 -25.28 -12.11 -6.18
N PRO A 716 -24.71 -12.84 -7.16
CA PRO A 716 -25.32 -12.99 -8.46
C PRO A 716 -26.52 -13.91 -8.35
N LEU A 717 -27.63 -13.50 -8.98
CA LEU A 717 -28.87 -14.25 -9.04
C LEU A 717 -29.26 -14.44 -10.51
N VAL A 718 -29.02 -15.64 -11.02
CA VAL A 718 -29.29 -16.01 -12.42
C VAL A 718 -30.63 -16.74 -12.51
N LEU A 719 -31.67 -16.04 -13.00
CA LEU A 719 -33.04 -16.57 -13.02
C LEU A 719 -33.28 -17.65 -14.08
N SER A 720 -32.39 -17.80 -15.05
CA SER A 720 -32.52 -18.80 -16.12
C SER A 720 -32.01 -20.18 -15.73
N ARG A 721 -31.40 -20.35 -14.56
CA ARG A 721 -30.95 -21.65 -14.06
C ARG A 721 -32.02 -22.29 -13.18
N ALA A 722 -32.03 -23.61 -13.16
CA ALA A 722 -33.04 -24.40 -12.44
C ALA A 722 -33.05 -24.16 -10.91
N ASP A 723 -31.98 -23.61 -10.36
CA ASP A 723 -31.74 -23.35 -8.93
C ASP A 723 -31.79 -21.86 -8.55
N GLY A 724 -31.94 -20.96 -9.52
CA GLY A 724 -32.12 -19.53 -9.30
C GLY A 724 -33.58 -19.16 -9.08
N PHE A 725 -33.89 -18.50 -7.98
CA PHE A 725 -35.25 -18.06 -7.66
C PHE A 725 -35.26 -16.64 -7.10
N LEU A 726 -36.25 -15.85 -7.52
CA LEU A 726 -36.58 -14.53 -6.96
C LEU A 726 -38.10 -14.42 -6.85
N ASN A 727 -38.61 -14.10 -5.67
CA ASN A 727 -40.01 -13.88 -5.42
C ASN A 727 -40.43 -12.48 -5.91
N THR A 728 -40.52 -12.31 -7.23
CA THR A 728 -40.95 -11.05 -7.85
C THR A 728 -42.37 -10.67 -7.45
N ALA A 729 -43.25 -11.65 -7.19
CA ALA A 729 -44.61 -11.40 -6.72
C ALA A 729 -44.64 -10.66 -5.37
N PHE A 730 -43.79 -11.04 -4.42
CA PHE A 730 -43.62 -10.31 -3.16
C PHE A 730 -43.07 -8.90 -3.40
N LEU A 731 -42.00 -8.78 -4.20
CA LEU A 731 -41.32 -7.50 -4.44
C LEU A 731 -42.20 -6.48 -5.20
N ASP A 732 -43.00 -6.94 -6.16
CA ASP A 732 -43.82 -6.09 -7.01
C ASP A 732 -45.17 -5.72 -6.37
N ARG A 733 -45.67 -6.51 -5.41
CA ARG A 733 -46.93 -6.21 -4.69
C ARG A 733 -46.73 -5.36 -3.44
N ALA A 734 -45.56 -5.46 -2.81
CA ALA A 734 -45.23 -4.72 -1.59
C ALA A 734 -45.41 -3.19 -1.76
N GLN A 735 -45.82 -2.52 -0.68
CA GLN A 735 -45.96 -1.07 -0.65
C GLN A 735 -44.60 -0.40 -0.87
N ASN A 736 -44.54 0.53 -1.84
CA ASN A 736 -43.31 1.28 -2.11
C ASN A 736 -43.18 2.49 -1.17
N GLN A 737 -42.24 2.41 -0.23
CA GLN A 737 -41.92 3.43 0.77
C GLN A 737 -41.03 4.57 0.22
N LEU A 738 -40.68 4.57 -1.07
CA LEU A 738 -39.80 5.61 -1.64
C LEU A 738 -40.36 7.01 -1.40
N ARG A 739 -41.66 7.21 -1.62
CA ARG A 739 -42.32 8.52 -1.50
C ARG A 739 -42.29 9.06 -0.06
N ASP A 740 -42.35 8.16 0.92
CA ASP A 740 -42.32 8.51 2.33
C ASP A 740 -40.89 8.81 2.82
N LEU A 741 -39.90 8.08 2.29
CA LEU A 741 -38.50 8.22 2.68
C LEU A 741 -37.79 9.37 1.96
N LEU A 742 -38.09 9.58 0.67
CA LEU A 742 -37.52 10.59 -0.22
C LEU A 742 -38.65 11.24 -1.08
N PRO A 743 -39.40 12.20 -0.52
CA PRO A 743 -40.51 12.85 -1.23
C PRO A 743 -40.09 13.52 -2.53
N ASP A 744 -38.91 14.14 -2.56
CA ASP A 744 -38.36 14.82 -3.74
C ASP A 744 -38.02 13.85 -4.90
N ASP A 745 -37.92 12.55 -4.61
CA ASP A 745 -37.62 11.49 -5.58
C ASP A 745 -38.84 10.64 -5.93
N ALA A 746 -40.05 11.08 -5.57
CA ALA A 746 -41.29 10.33 -5.76
C ALA A 746 -41.56 9.90 -7.21
N ASP A 747 -41.05 10.67 -8.18
CA ASP A 747 -41.17 10.39 -9.62
C ASP A 747 -40.39 9.13 -10.07
N TYR A 748 -39.41 8.69 -9.28
CA TYR A 748 -38.61 7.49 -9.54
C TYR A 748 -39.23 6.21 -8.96
N ALA A 749 -40.39 6.30 -8.29
CA ALA A 749 -41.11 5.15 -7.72
C ALA A 749 -41.40 4.00 -8.72
N PRO A 750 -41.58 4.23 -10.04
CA PRO A 750 -41.73 3.14 -11.00
C PRO A 750 -40.44 2.34 -11.26
N GLN A 751 -39.26 2.94 -11.02
CA GLN A 751 -37.95 2.32 -11.27
C GLN A 751 -37.23 1.91 -9.98
N VAL A 752 -37.54 2.55 -8.84
CA VAL A 752 -36.92 2.27 -7.54
C VAL A 752 -38.02 2.02 -6.52
N ARG A 753 -37.99 0.83 -5.90
CA ARG A 753 -38.92 0.44 -4.84
C ARG A 753 -38.18 0.26 -3.53
N VAL A 754 -38.74 0.78 -2.45
CA VAL A 754 -38.24 0.55 -1.09
C VAL A 754 -39.30 -0.20 -0.32
N ILE A 755 -38.97 -1.40 0.15
CA ILE A 755 -39.91 -2.30 0.82
C ILE A 755 -39.51 -2.40 2.30
N ASP A 756 -40.43 -2.08 3.21
CA ASP A 756 -40.28 -2.36 4.65
C ASP A 756 -40.76 -3.78 4.94
N VAL A 757 -39.83 -4.73 5.05
CA VAL A 757 -40.11 -6.17 5.14
C VAL A 757 -41.02 -6.50 6.33
N PRO A 758 -40.80 -6.00 7.57
CA PRO A 758 -41.71 -6.19 8.69
C PRO A 758 -43.15 -5.74 8.45
N ALA A 759 -43.36 -4.65 7.70
CA ALA A 759 -44.70 -4.16 7.39
C ALA A 759 -45.45 -5.12 6.45
N GLU A 760 -44.74 -5.69 5.48
CA GLU A 760 -45.30 -6.63 4.48
C GLU A 760 -45.38 -8.08 4.99
N ALA A 761 -44.51 -8.46 5.93
CA ALA A 761 -44.32 -9.84 6.38
C ALA A 761 -44.79 -10.11 7.81
N GLN A 762 -45.69 -9.28 8.35
CA GLN A 762 -46.29 -9.43 9.69
C GLN A 762 -45.24 -9.46 10.82
N GLY A 763 -44.30 -8.52 10.80
CA GLY A 763 -43.24 -8.39 11.83
C GLY A 763 -42.03 -9.30 11.61
N ARG A 764 -42.04 -10.17 10.60
CA ARG A 764 -40.89 -10.96 10.18
C ARG A 764 -39.88 -10.10 9.41
N TYR A 765 -38.62 -10.50 9.46
CA TYR A 765 -37.51 -9.85 8.77
C TYR A 765 -36.90 -10.80 7.74
N LEU A 766 -36.19 -10.24 6.76
CA LEU A 766 -35.43 -11.04 5.80
C LEU A 766 -34.13 -11.51 6.46
N GLN A 767 -33.92 -12.82 6.48
CA GLN A 767 -32.68 -13.48 6.88
C GLN A 767 -31.96 -13.96 5.62
N ILE A 768 -30.66 -13.70 5.52
CA ILE A 768 -29.84 -14.20 4.41
C ILE A 768 -28.75 -15.12 4.97
N VAL A 769 -28.69 -16.34 4.46
CA VAL A 769 -27.70 -17.36 4.83
C VAL A 769 -26.94 -17.79 3.58
N MET A 770 -25.61 -17.71 3.63
CA MET A 770 -24.73 -17.97 2.49
C MET A 770 -23.68 -19.00 2.89
N ASN A 771 -23.74 -20.18 2.28
CA ASN A 771 -22.79 -21.25 2.53
C ASN A 771 -21.97 -21.52 1.26
N SER A 772 -20.70 -21.10 1.31
CA SER A 772 -19.76 -21.20 0.21
C SER A 772 -19.25 -22.63 -0.07
N GLU A 773 -19.42 -23.58 0.85
CA GLU A 773 -18.99 -24.98 0.68
C GLU A 773 -20.02 -25.76 -0.13
N ARG A 774 -21.30 -25.59 0.22
CA ARG A 774 -22.44 -26.14 -0.51
C ARG A 774 -22.82 -25.32 -1.74
N SER A 775 -22.23 -24.13 -1.91
CA SER A 775 -22.56 -23.17 -2.96
C SER A 775 -24.06 -22.85 -2.98
N ILE A 776 -24.64 -22.49 -1.83
CA ILE A 776 -26.06 -22.14 -1.71
C ILE A 776 -26.22 -20.88 -0.85
N ALA A 777 -26.94 -19.89 -1.37
CA ALA A 777 -27.42 -18.73 -0.63
C ALA A 777 -28.95 -18.69 -0.67
N LEU A 778 -29.54 -18.43 0.50
CA LEU A 778 -30.99 -18.36 0.71
C LEU A 778 -31.34 -17.04 1.41
N GLY A 779 -32.32 -16.33 0.86
CA GLY A 779 -33.00 -15.23 1.52
C GLY A 779 -34.42 -15.64 1.87
N TYR A 780 -34.79 -15.64 3.16
CA TYR A 780 -36.10 -16.08 3.62
C TYR A 780 -36.64 -15.22 4.78
N LEU A 781 -37.95 -15.18 4.93
CA LEU A 781 -38.63 -14.44 5.99
C LEU A 781 -38.64 -15.25 7.28
N ALA A 782 -38.24 -14.64 8.39
CA ALA A 782 -38.30 -15.25 9.72
C ALA A 782 -38.46 -14.21 10.83
N MET A 783 -38.86 -14.65 12.01
CA MET A 783 -38.89 -13.78 13.20
C MET A 783 -37.48 -13.26 13.53
N PRO A 784 -37.36 -12.03 14.06
CA PRO A 784 -36.05 -11.44 14.35
C PRO A 784 -35.29 -12.28 15.37
N ARG A 785 -33.97 -12.41 15.22
CA ARG A 785 -33.13 -13.05 16.22
C ARG A 785 -33.10 -12.17 17.47
N ILE A 786 -33.53 -12.69 18.62
CA ILE A 786 -33.42 -11.98 19.91
C ILE A 786 -31.93 -11.71 20.16
N ALA A 787 -31.54 -10.43 20.21
CA ALA A 787 -30.18 -10.03 20.53
C ALA A 787 -29.84 -10.50 21.96
N ASN A 788 -28.90 -11.43 22.08
CA ASN A 788 -28.30 -11.75 23.37
C ASN A 788 -27.39 -10.57 23.75
N PRO A 789 -27.67 -9.78 24.81
CA PRO A 789 -26.99 -8.50 25.07
C PRO A 789 -25.50 -8.61 25.44
N GLY A 790 -24.90 -9.81 25.43
CA GLY A 790 -23.56 -10.08 25.95
C GLY A 790 -22.50 -10.42 24.90
N ARG A 791 -22.80 -10.46 23.59
CA ARG A 791 -21.81 -10.89 22.57
C ARG A 791 -21.41 -9.82 21.55
N ASP A 792 -22.19 -8.75 21.41
CA ASP A 792 -21.87 -7.64 20.51
C ASP A 792 -21.59 -6.37 21.33
N ARG A 793 -20.38 -6.26 21.86
CA ARG A 793 -19.74 -4.96 22.11
C ARG A 793 -18.45 -4.93 21.29
N PRO A 794 -18.12 -3.76 20.72
CA PRO A 794 -17.17 -3.61 19.60
C PRO A 794 -15.80 -4.21 19.86
#